data_AF-F0Y5U8-F1
#
_entry.id   AF-F0Y5U8-F1
#
_cell.length_a   1.000
_cell.length_b   1.000
_cell.length_c   1.000
_cell.angle_alpha   90.00
_cell.angle_beta   90.00
_cell.angle_gamma   90.00
#
_symmetry.space_group_name_H-M   'P 1'
#
loop_
_entity.id
_entity.type
_entity.pdbx_description
1 polymer ?
#
loop_
_entity_poly.entity_id
_entity_poly.type
_entity_poly.pdbx_seq_one_letter_code
_entity_poly.pdbx_strand_id
1 'polypeptide(L)'
;MVRVLDLLPEDVEALGFDEVSESEVSEESSSVELGTVVHADAPRDADAPRVARRAAVRQTTDPRELQEAIAASRAEAARAAAVRRTTDADELAAAKAESAAYEASKEAEQRRRRFRAEDAAADRSRGLAALNARTLEAVAAALASDGGGRDCTRALERVLGDYARDARRLDAARRAADPYAASLGDDAPRAAGAPAEDRRRRRDRRRDAAGCGGGEILRLGFRAFGGARRRRRRLPDPPGVATLRTGRDLLAARLAAHGKRIFDVRGDGACQFRAVAHGLWGTESHHALVRRQALAALDARRPPFHDCEVYASNADGDLCTLDVGDDVEAYLRALADDRSWGDQNTLQACADAFRCRVLLVTTHADNFELRIEPADDRAAVSEIWVGFHSECHYVAAVDARALETDCAAGVQGPAATANAAAGAQGHSVIMATDNKYDRQLRLWGANGQRALAESHVLLLGAGPAGTETLKNLVLPGVGRFTVVDGATVSEADLGNNFFVRPEDVGRPRAAATAELLKELNPDVEGFHRVARPEEVVAAEPDFVASGFSLVIAAQLEPAALQALGERCWANNVPLIAIRAYGLLGVVRLQVRRLEVVESKPDNVAWDLRLAAPFPELEAAADALDLDGMADADHAHAPYVLVLAKLAKAWRVSHGGASPKTRAEKDEFRALVAGAARELPSKVPEMNIEEASNEAYRCWADPRELPWEAQAWIDDARAAPDAPSEGRRGSVGSEAAPAAPPSATHVAVASVAAFMDAHGGLPPLSGAVPDMHADTASFVALQKLYAARADADRAACLAIFAAKLAEATGAPPTADEAAALALVCKHVRDVKLVATRSLADELAAPNLGEAATALFETDDAREKAQAPVVWYAALRAADRFFVKRGAWPGADGADLAADAAAVADELRAFVTEADCADAFDGVLSEAHAKEIARFGAAELHAIAAVVGGVASQEAVKVLAKQYTPIDHTYLFNGIAATAAIIDV
;
A
#
# COMPACT_ATOMS: atom_id res chain seq x y z
N MET A 1 29.23 31.04 52.21
CA MET A 1 29.42 32.49 51.95
C MET A 1 28.48 32.89 50.81
N VAL A 2 27.83 34.06 50.74
CA VAL A 2 27.22 34.96 51.75
C VAL A 2 26.62 36.17 50.99
N ARG A 3 25.53 36.80 51.50
CA ARG A 3 24.69 37.89 50.90
C ARG A 3 23.69 37.41 49.84
N VAL A 4 22.37 37.64 49.92
CA VAL A 4 21.46 38.38 50.85
C VAL A 4 21.23 39.89 50.57
N LEU A 5 20.00 40.18 50.10
CA LEU A 5 19.09 41.34 50.28
C LEU A 5 19.14 42.68 49.49
N ASP A 6 17.91 43.25 49.41
CA ASP A 6 17.42 44.63 49.13
C ASP A 6 17.56 45.23 47.71
N LEU A 7 16.62 46.06 47.18
CA LEU A 7 15.66 47.02 47.79
C LEU A 7 14.26 47.09 47.09
N LEU A 8 13.27 47.68 47.79
CA LEU A 8 11.99 48.22 47.27
C LEU A 8 12.11 49.72 46.87
N PRO A 9 11.12 50.31 46.16
CA PRO A 9 10.08 51.17 46.80
C PRO A 9 8.64 50.85 46.32
N GLU A 10 7.61 50.80 47.19
CA GLU A 10 6.78 51.87 47.80
C GLU A 10 5.53 52.28 46.98
N ASP A 11 4.40 52.46 47.70
CA ASP A 11 3.06 52.78 47.20
C ASP A 11 2.81 54.30 47.02
N VAL A 12 1.65 54.69 46.44
CA VAL A 12 0.65 55.60 47.06
C VAL A 12 -0.53 55.89 46.10
N GLU A 13 -1.71 56.12 46.68
CA GLU A 13 -3.00 56.40 46.04
C GLU A 13 -3.14 57.83 45.47
N ALA A 14 -4.11 58.05 44.58
CA ALA A 14 -5.03 59.22 44.49
C ALA A 14 -5.58 59.43 43.05
N LEU A 15 -6.76 60.01 42.79
CA LEU A 15 -8.01 60.24 43.55
C LEU A 15 -9.09 60.58 42.49
N GLY A 16 -10.37 60.24 42.70
CA GLY A 16 -11.44 60.60 41.75
C GLY A 16 -12.77 59.89 41.96
N PHE A 17 -13.50 60.26 43.02
CA PHE A 17 -14.87 59.81 43.27
C PHE A 17 -15.89 60.60 42.44
N ASP A 18 -17.09 60.03 42.23
CA ASP A 18 -18.31 60.63 42.78
C ASP A 18 -19.41 59.56 42.95
N GLU A 19 -20.13 59.62 44.09
CA GLU A 19 -21.33 58.84 44.40
C GLU A 19 -22.55 59.77 44.42
N VAL A 20 -23.72 59.32 43.96
CA VAL A 20 -25.02 59.91 44.33
C VAL A 20 -26.04 58.79 44.56
N SER A 21 -26.99 59.02 45.47
CA SER A 21 -27.76 58.02 46.21
C SER A 21 -29.21 57.77 45.73
N GLU A 22 -29.88 56.91 46.49
CA GLU A 22 -31.30 56.50 46.49
C GLU A 22 -32.32 57.66 46.40
N SER A 23 -33.52 57.43 45.80
CA SER A 23 -34.82 57.37 46.52
C SER A 23 -36.10 57.57 45.66
N GLU A 24 -37.07 56.67 45.88
CA GLU A 24 -38.55 56.83 45.99
C GLU A 24 -39.47 57.62 45.00
N VAL A 25 -40.45 56.87 44.45
CA VAL A 25 -41.93 57.12 44.47
C VAL A 25 -42.64 57.97 43.37
N SER A 26 -43.89 57.53 43.09
CA SER A 26 -45.01 58.16 42.32
C SER A 26 -44.95 58.15 40.78
N GLU A 27 -46.07 58.26 40.05
CA GLU A 27 -47.38 57.55 40.06
C GLU A 27 -48.16 57.91 38.76
N GLU A 28 -49.08 57.04 38.28
CA GLU A 28 -50.07 57.32 37.20
C GLU A 28 -49.56 57.69 35.76
N SER A 29 -50.27 57.43 34.64
CA SER A 29 -51.36 56.48 34.33
C SER A 29 -51.58 56.33 32.79
N SER A 30 -52.39 55.33 32.38
CA SER A 30 -53.30 55.26 31.19
C SER A 30 -53.15 54.10 30.17
N SER A 31 -54.30 53.53 29.76
CA SER A 31 -54.57 52.59 28.63
C SER A 31 -53.73 51.28 28.53
N VAL A 32 -54.22 50.05 28.76
CA VAL A 32 -55.44 49.34 28.25
C VAL A 32 -55.36 49.18 26.71
N GLU A 33 -55.38 47.98 26.09
CA GLU A 33 -56.08 46.72 26.46
C GLU A 33 -55.42 45.39 25.98
N LEU A 34 -55.67 44.30 26.74
CA LEU A 34 -55.65 42.83 26.46
C LEU A 34 -54.57 42.12 25.60
N GLY A 35 -54.01 41.04 26.20
CA GLY A 35 -53.23 39.99 25.51
C GLY A 35 -52.67 38.90 26.44
N THR A 36 -53.48 37.92 26.86
CA THR A 36 -53.16 36.95 27.94
C THR A 36 -52.40 35.68 27.51
N VAL A 37 -51.37 35.29 28.27
CA VAL A 37 -51.11 33.90 28.72
C VAL A 37 -50.48 33.95 30.13
N VAL A 38 -50.80 32.99 31.00
CA VAL A 38 -50.17 32.79 32.31
C VAL A 38 -49.41 31.46 32.31
N HIS A 39 -48.17 31.46 32.80
CA HIS A 39 -47.48 30.24 33.24
C HIS A 39 -47.39 30.21 34.77
N ALA A 40 -47.60 29.04 35.36
CA ALA A 40 -47.54 28.82 36.80
C ALA A 40 -46.93 27.45 37.10
N ASP A 41 -46.04 27.40 38.10
CA ASP A 41 -45.42 26.17 38.56
C ASP A 41 -46.38 25.33 39.43
N ALA A 42 -46.45 24.03 39.14
CA ALA A 42 -46.94 23.01 40.07
C ALA A 42 -46.47 21.60 39.64
N PRO A 43 -45.81 20.81 40.51
CA PRO A 43 -45.48 19.42 40.21
C PRO A 43 -46.75 18.55 40.24
N ARG A 44 -46.82 17.52 39.38
CA ARG A 44 -47.94 16.57 39.34
C ARG A 44 -47.55 15.21 39.92
N ASP A 45 -48.05 14.95 41.13
CA ASP A 45 -48.11 13.60 41.72
C ASP A 45 -49.10 12.73 40.92
N ALA A 46 -48.67 11.54 40.48
CA ALA A 46 -49.38 10.73 39.49
C ALA A 46 -49.53 9.23 39.83
N ASP A 47 -48.72 8.66 40.72
CA ASP A 47 -48.72 7.20 41.01
C ASP A 47 -49.43 6.81 42.32
N ALA A 48 -49.75 7.76 43.21
CA ALA A 48 -50.47 7.48 44.45
C ALA A 48 -51.76 6.62 44.28
N PRO A 49 -52.62 6.83 43.25
CA PRO A 49 -53.81 6.00 43.04
C PRO A 49 -53.50 4.54 42.66
N ARG A 50 -52.39 4.30 41.97
CA ARG A 50 -51.97 2.97 41.50
C ARG A 50 -51.42 2.11 42.63
N VAL A 51 -50.64 2.71 43.54
CA VAL A 51 -50.12 2.03 44.73
C VAL A 51 -51.27 1.60 45.64
N ALA A 52 -52.26 2.49 45.87
CA ALA A 52 -53.43 2.19 46.69
C ALA A 52 -54.27 1.01 46.14
N ARG A 53 -54.55 0.97 44.82
CA ARG A 53 -55.28 -0.16 44.21
C ARG A 53 -54.51 -1.47 44.23
N ARG A 54 -53.18 -1.46 44.06
CA ARG A 54 -52.34 -2.67 44.18
C ARG A 54 -52.31 -3.25 45.59
N ALA A 55 -52.48 -2.41 46.63
CA ALA A 55 -52.61 -2.89 48.00
C ALA A 55 -53.94 -3.63 48.23
N ALA A 56 -55.06 -3.08 47.74
CA ALA A 56 -56.39 -3.69 47.89
C ALA A 56 -56.51 -5.07 47.22
N VAL A 57 -55.98 -5.24 46.00
CA VAL A 57 -56.00 -6.53 45.27
C VAL A 57 -55.19 -7.62 45.98
N ARG A 58 -54.24 -7.27 46.86
CA ARG A 58 -53.50 -8.23 47.70
C ARG A 58 -54.25 -8.68 48.96
N GLN A 59 -55.46 -8.18 49.21
CA GLN A 59 -56.21 -8.45 50.46
C GLN A 59 -57.63 -9.02 50.26
N THR A 60 -58.17 -9.09 49.04
CA THR A 60 -59.43 -9.81 48.78
C THR A 60 -59.21 -11.32 48.65
N THR A 61 -60.16 -12.11 49.16
CA THR A 61 -60.21 -13.57 49.03
C THR A 61 -61.37 -14.05 48.16
N ASP A 62 -62.13 -13.16 47.50
CA ASP A 62 -63.20 -13.54 46.59
C ASP A 62 -62.67 -13.80 45.16
N PRO A 63 -62.86 -15.01 44.59
CA PRO A 63 -62.39 -15.33 43.24
C PRO A 63 -63.01 -14.50 42.12
N ARG A 64 -64.26 -13.99 42.28
CA ARG A 64 -64.93 -13.17 41.25
C ARG A 64 -64.35 -11.76 41.22
N GLU A 65 -64.22 -11.11 42.38
CA GLU A 65 -63.59 -9.78 42.46
C GLU A 65 -62.17 -9.80 41.88
N LEU A 66 -61.41 -10.87 42.15
CA LEU A 66 -60.07 -11.06 41.60
C LEU A 66 -60.08 -11.24 40.07
N GLN A 67 -61.04 -12.00 39.52
CA GLN A 67 -61.18 -12.13 38.06
C GLN A 67 -61.57 -10.81 37.38
N GLU A 68 -62.50 -10.05 37.96
CA GLU A 68 -62.91 -8.74 37.44
C GLU A 68 -61.78 -7.71 37.53
N ALA A 69 -61.01 -7.70 38.63
CA ALA A 69 -59.83 -6.85 38.77
C ALA A 69 -58.72 -7.20 37.76
N ILE A 70 -58.50 -8.49 37.47
CA ILE A 70 -57.54 -8.94 36.44
C ILE A 70 -58.03 -8.58 35.03
N ALA A 71 -59.33 -8.71 34.75
CA ALA A 71 -59.91 -8.33 33.47
C ALA A 71 -59.82 -6.81 33.22
N ALA A 72 -60.15 -6.00 34.23
CA ALA A 72 -60.01 -4.55 34.18
C ALA A 72 -58.54 -4.12 33.98
N SER A 73 -57.62 -4.71 34.75
CA SER A 73 -56.17 -4.46 34.63
C SER A 73 -55.62 -4.82 33.24
N ARG A 74 -56.08 -5.93 32.63
CA ARG A 74 -55.72 -6.31 31.26
C ARG A 74 -56.29 -5.36 30.22
N ALA A 75 -57.54 -4.89 30.38
CA ALA A 75 -58.14 -3.91 29.48
C ALA A 75 -57.45 -2.53 29.58
N GLU A 76 -57.06 -2.12 30.78
CA GLU A 76 -56.29 -0.89 31.03
C GLU A 76 -54.87 -0.99 30.44
N ALA A 77 -54.19 -2.12 30.63
CA ALA A 77 -52.89 -2.41 30.01
C ALA A 77 -52.95 -2.44 28.47
N ALA A 78 -54.01 -3.02 27.89
CA ALA A 78 -54.22 -3.03 26.44
C ALA A 78 -54.46 -1.60 25.89
N ARG A 79 -55.21 -0.76 26.61
CA ARG A 79 -55.38 0.66 26.27
C ARG A 79 -54.07 1.43 26.41
N ALA A 80 -53.30 1.21 27.48
CA ALA A 80 -51.99 1.83 27.64
C ALA A 80 -50.98 1.40 26.56
N ALA A 81 -51.02 0.14 26.11
CA ALA A 81 -50.20 -0.35 25.01
C ALA A 81 -50.65 0.20 23.63
N ALA A 82 -51.95 0.41 23.42
CA ALA A 82 -52.47 1.06 22.22
C ALA A 82 -52.09 2.55 22.16
N VAL A 83 -52.22 3.27 23.28
CA VAL A 83 -51.77 4.66 23.40
C VAL A 83 -50.25 4.73 23.19
N ARG A 84 -49.45 3.88 23.85
CA ARG A 84 -48.01 3.82 23.61
C ARG A 84 -47.68 3.62 22.13
N ARG A 85 -48.28 2.65 21.42
CA ARG A 85 -47.99 2.49 19.99
C ARG A 85 -48.27 3.71 19.11
N THR A 86 -49.19 4.60 19.49
CA THR A 86 -49.35 5.90 18.84
C THR A 86 -48.31 6.91 19.32
N THR A 87 -48.07 7.00 20.64
CA THR A 87 -47.07 7.91 21.22
C THR A 87 -45.65 7.57 20.76
N ASP A 88 -45.24 6.30 20.80
CA ASP A 88 -43.96 5.77 20.30
C ASP A 88 -43.73 6.11 18.80
N ALA A 89 -44.81 6.22 18.01
CA ALA A 89 -44.73 6.58 16.59
C ALA A 89 -44.58 8.09 16.37
N ASP A 90 -45.33 8.90 17.12
CA ASP A 90 -45.21 10.36 17.11
C ASP A 90 -43.91 10.83 17.77
N GLU A 91 -43.44 10.15 18.83
CA GLU A 91 -42.13 10.35 19.47
C GLU A 91 -40.99 9.91 18.56
N LEU A 92 -41.12 8.81 17.79
CA LEU A 92 -40.12 8.44 16.78
C LEU A 92 -40.09 9.43 15.61
N ALA A 93 -41.24 10.04 15.25
CA ALA A 93 -41.28 11.12 14.26
C ALA A 93 -40.66 12.41 14.81
N ALA A 94 -40.94 12.77 16.07
CA ALA A 94 -40.36 13.91 16.76
C ALA A 94 -38.84 13.74 16.94
N ALA A 95 -38.37 12.59 17.43
CA ALA A 95 -36.95 12.28 17.59
C ALA A 95 -36.20 12.24 16.25
N LYS A 96 -36.85 11.84 15.14
CA LYS A 96 -36.27 11.97 13.79
C LYS A 96 -36.21 13.43 13.33
N ALA A 97 -37.23 14.25 13.62
CA ALA A 97 -37.21 15.67 13.31
C ALA A 97 -36.18 16.44 14.18
N GLU A 98 -36.04 16.07 15.44
CA GLU A 98 -35.08 16.62 16.39
C GLU A 98 -33.65 16.16 16.09
N SER A 99 -33.45 14.90 15.70
CA SER A 99 -32.17 14.41 15.15
C SER A 99 -31.80 15.13 13.85
N ALA A 100 -32.76 15.32 12.93
CA ALA A 100 -32.52 16.09 11.70
C ALA A 100 -32.24 17.58 12.00
N ALA A 101 -32.90 18.17 12.99
CA ALA A 101 -32.63 19.54 13.44
C ALA A 101 -31.27 19.65 14.17
N TYR A 102 -30.87 18.62 14.91
CA TYR A 102 -29.58 18.53 15.59
C TYR A 102 -28.43 18.34 14.62
N GLU A 103 -28.56 17.48 13.61
CA GLU A 103 -27.57 17.36 12.54
C GLU A 103 -27.55 18.60 11.63
N ALA A 104 -28.70 19.22 11.32
CA ALA A 104 -28.73 20.52 10.66
C ALA A 104 -28.10 21.64 11.52
N SER A 105 -28.18 21.56 12.85
CA SER A 105 -27.52 22.48 13.79
C SER A 105 -26.01 22.23 13.84
N LYS A 106 -25.57 20.97 13.90
CA LYS A 106 -24.16 20.57 13.75
C LYS A 106 -23.61 21.04 12.41
N GLU A 107 -24.29 20.81 11.30
CA GLU A 107 -23.88 21.32 9.99
C GLU A 107 -23.84 22.85 9.99
N ALA A 108 -24.82 23.54 10.56
CA ALA A 108 -24.81 24.99 10.66
C ALA A 108 -23.66 25.52 11.53
N GLU A 109 -23.29 24.82 12.60
CA GLU A 109 -22.16 25.19 13.45
C GLU A 109 -20.82 24.81 12.82
N GLN A 110 -20.71 23.63 12.18
CA GLN A 110 -19.56 23.25 11.35
C GLN A 110 -19.36 24.26 10.21
N ARG A 111 -20.42 24.71 9.54
CA ARG A 111 -20.36 25.79 8.54
C ARG A 111 -19.90 27.12 9.16
N ARG A 112 -20.35 27.48 10.37
CA ARG A 112 -19.87 28.69 11.09
C ARG A 112 -18.42 28.57 11.55
N ARG A 113 -17.99 27.40 12.04
CA ARG A 113 -16.61 27.09 12.44
C ARG A 113 -15.68 27.10 11.22
N ARG A 114 -16.10 26.46 10.12
CA ARG A 114 -15.45 26.49 8.81
C ARG A 114 -15.32 27.91 8.28
N PHE A 115 -16.39 28.70 8.29
CA PHE A 115 -16.35 30.11 7.85
C PHE A 115 -15.39 30.96 8.70
N ARG A 116 -15.35 30.75 10.04
CA ARG A 116 -14.36 31.41 10.92
C ARG A 116 -12.92 30.96 10.61
N ALA A 117 -12.71 29.67 10.33
CA ALA A 117 -11.39 29.15 9.95
C ALA A 117 -10.96 29.65 8.56
N GLU A 118 -11.89 29.76 7.61
CA GLU A 118 -11.69 30.30 6.27
C GLU A 118 -11.39 31.81 6.31
N ASP A 119 -12.07 32.60 7.15
CA ASP A 119 -11.76 34.04 7.30
C ASP A 119 -10.49 34.29 8.13
N ALA A 120 -10.20 33.48 9.16
CA ALA A 120 -8.90 33.53 9.85
C ALA A 120 -7.74 33.09 8.94
N ALA A 121 -7.96 32.12 8.04
CA ALA A 121 -7.01 31.77 6.99
C ALA A 121 -6.89 32.88 5.94
N ALA A 122 -7.98 33.58 5.63
CA ALA A 122 -7.97 34.75 4.75
C ALA A 122 -7.22 35.92 5.38
N ASP A 123 -7.39 36.21 6.67
CA ASP A 123 -6.61 37.23 7.39
C ASP A 123 -5.14 36.86 7.52
N ARG A 124 -4.82 35.58 7.79
CA ARG A 124 -3.43 35.09 7.68
C ARG A 124 -2.89 35.28 6.27
N SER A 125 -3.69 35.02 5.23
CA SER A 125 -3.29 35.21 3.83
C SER A 125 -3.06 36.70 3.50
N ARG A 126 -3.97 37.60 3.93
CA ARG A 126 -3.85 39.06 3.84
C ARG A 126 -2.57 39.57 4.55
N GLY A 127 -2.35 39.12 5.79
CA GLY A 127 -1.17 39.48 6.59
C GLY A 127 0.15 38.93 6.03
N LEU A 128 0.14 37.69 5.55
CA LEU A 128 1.32 37.06 4.91
C LEU A 128 1.61 37.69 3.55
N ALA A 129 0.59 38.06 2.75
CA ALA A 129 0.77 38.82 1.51
C ALA A 129 1.38 40.21 1.78
N ALA A 130 0.91 40.92 2.81
CA ALA A 130 1.49 42.20 3.22
C ALA A 130 2.93 42.06 3.74
N LEU A 131 3.25 40.96 4.45
CA LEU A 131 4.62 40.64 4.85
C LEU A 131 5.49 40.33 3.61
N ASN A 132 5.01 39.48 2.70
CA ASN A 132 5.69 39.14 1.45
C ASN A 132 6.02 40.38 0.61
N ALA A 133 5.09 41.33 0.49
CA ALA A 133 5.28 42.58 -0.26
C ALA A 133 6.43 43.43 0.32
N ARG A 134 6.43 43.67 1.65
CA ARG A 134 7.53 44.40 2.30
C ARG A 134 8.87 43.65 2.21
N THR A 135 8.84 42.31 2.27
CA THR A 135 10.03 41.48 2.10
C THR A 135 10.56 41.50 0.66
N LEU A 136 9.68 41.55 -0.35
CA LEU A 136 10.03 41.76 -1.75
C LEU A 136 10.77 43.08 -1.95
N GLU A 137 10.25 44.18 -1.41
CA GLU A 137 10.88 45.50 -1.45
C GLU A 137 12.26 45.49 -0.76
N ALA A 138 12.36 44.87 0.42
CA ALA A 138 13.62 44.76 1.16
C ALA A 138 14.67 43.86 0.46
N VAL A 139 14.25 42.76 -0.18
CA VAL A 139 15.11 41.91 -1.01
C VAL A 139 15.59 42.67 -2.25
N ALA A 140 14.69 43.41 -2.92
CA ALA A 140 15.05 44.24 -4.08
C ALA A 140 16.06 45.33 -3.69
N ALA A 141 15.86 46.01 -2.55
CA ALA A 141 16.79 47.01 -2.03
C ALA A 141 18.17 46.40 -1.69
N ALA A 142 18.21 45.20 -1.07
CA ALA A 142 19.46 44.49 -0.80
C ALA A 142 20.21 44.12 -2.09
N LEU A 143 19.50 43.58 -3.10
CA LEU A 143 20.04 43.21 -4.41
C LEU A 143 20.43 44.41 -5.29
N ALA A 144 19.95 45.62 -4.96
CA ALA A 144 20.29 46.87 -5.63
C ALA A 144 21.48 47.62 -4.99
N SER A 145 22.05 47.12 -3.90
CA SER A 145 23.22 47.74 -3.28
C SER A 145 24.52 47.36 -4.01
N ASP A 146 25.34 48.35 -4.36
CA ASP A 146 26.64 48.14 -5.04
C ASP A 146 27.74 47.55 -4.12
N GLY A 147 27.37 47.01 -2.96
CA GLY A 147 28.27 46.31 -2.05
C GLY A 147 28.68 44.96 -2.64
N GLY A 148 29.98 44.77 -2.92
CA GLY A 148 30.51 43.53 -3.48
C GLY A 148 30.04 42.29 -2.69
N GLY A 149 29.64 41.23 -3.40
CA GLY A 149 28.56 40.30 -3.02
C GLY A 149 28.51 39.69 -1.61
N ARG A 150 29.58 39.73 -0.80
CA ARG A 150 29.52 39.34 0.62
C ARG A 150 28.62 40.26 1.47
N ASP A 151 28.47 41.54 1.11
CA ASP A 151 27.55 42.43 1.83
C ASP A 151 26.10 42.24 1.36
N CYS A 152 25.84 41.98 0.07
CA CYS A 152 24.51 41.58 -0.40
C CYS A 152 24.01 40.30 0.26
N THR A 153 24.86 39.27 0.42
CA THR A 153 24.49 38.05 1.18
C THR A 153 24.07 38.40 2.61
N ARG A 154 24.86 39.22 3.32
CA ARG A 154 24.57 39.66 4.70
C ARG A 154 23.34 40.57 4.83
N ALA A 155 22.98 41.31 3.79
CA ALA A 155 21.75 42.09 3.74
C ALA A 155 20.54 41.17 3.58
N LEU A 156 20.61 40.21 2.65
CA LEU A 156 19.58 39.20 2.43
C LEU A 156 19.36 38.31 3.67
N GLU A 157 20.42 37.84 4.32
CA GLU A 157 20.36 37.06 5.57
C GLU A 157 19.52 37.75 6.67
N ARG A 158 19.63 39.08 6.81
CA ARG A 158 18.83 39.85 7.77
C ARG A 158 17.35 39.90 7.36
N VAL A 159 17.08 40.24 6.10
CA VAL A 159 15.71 40.32 5.56
C VAL A 159 14.99 38.96 5.65
N LEU A 160 15.72 37.85 5.44
CA LEU A 160 15.23 36.48 5.63
C LEU A 160 14.99 36.16 7.11
N GLY A 161 15.90 36.58 8.01
CA GLY A 161 15.73 36.43 9.46
C GLY A 161 14.53 37.21 10.02
N ASP A 162 14.27 38.41 9.49
CA ASP A 162 13.10 39.22 9.83
C ASP A 162 11.81 38.59 9.30
N TYR A 163 11.78 38.20 8.02
CA TYR A 163 10.65 37.46 7.44
C TYR A 163 10.31 36.20 8.24
N ALA A 164 11.32 35.40 8.61
CA ALA A 164 11.11 34.17 9.38
C ALA A 164 10.60 34.45 10.81
N ARG A 165 10.94 35.59 11.42
CA ARG A 165 10.40 36.01 12.73
C ARG A 165 8.93 36.43 12.63
N ASP A 166 8.58 37.26 11.64
CA ASP A 166 7.22 37.76 11.50
C ASP A 166 6.24 36.74 10.91
N ALA A 167 6.70 35.82 10.04
CA ALA A 167 5.90 34.67 9.61
C ALA A 167 5.53 33.77 10.80
N ARG A 168 6.47 33.49 11.71
CA ARG A 168 6.19 32.74 12.95
C ARG A 168 5.21 33.46 13.88
N ARG A 169 5.19 34.81 13.90
CA ARG A 169 4.19 35.59 14.66
C ARG A 169 2.79 35.45 14.07
N LEU A 170 2.66 35.47 12.73
CA LEU A 170 1.39 35.23 12.04
C LEU A 170 0.88 33.79 12.26
N ASP A 171 1.77 32.79 12.30
CA ASP A 171 1.40 31.41 12.63
C ASP A 171 1.04 31.23 14.12
N ALA A 172 1.72 31.90 15.05
CA ALA A 172 1.36 31.89 16.46
C ALA A 172 -0.05 32.50 16.69
N ALA A 173 -0.38 33.59 15.99
CA ALA A 173 -1.73 34.15 16.02
C ALA A 173 -2.79 33.18 15.47
N ARG A 174 -2.46 32.40 14.42
CA ARG A 174 -3.34 31.33 13.92
C ARG A 174 -3.57 30.25 14.98
N ARG A 175 -2.50 29.78 15.65
CA ARG A 175 -2.61 28.78 16.73
C ARG A 175 -3.42 29.30 17.93
N ALA A 176 -3.34 30.58 18.27
CA ALA A 176 -4.13 31.18 19.34
C ALA A 176 -5.64 31.32 19.03
N ALA A 177 -6.04 31.29 17.75
CA ALA A 177 -7.43 31.34 17.31
C ALA A 177 -8.07 29.95 17.10
N ASP A 178 -7.28 28.88 17.24
CA ASP A 178 -7.67 27.49 17.02
C ASP A 178 -7.58 26.70 18.34
N PRO A 179 -8.70 26.36 18.99
CA PRO A 179 -8.70 25.66 20.28
C PRO A 179 -7.99 24.30 20.27
N TYR A 180 -7.81 23.67 19.11
CA TYR A 180 -7.12 22.37 18.98
C TYR A 180 -5.64 22.49 18.63
N ALA A 181 -5.12 23.69 18.35
CA ALA A 181 -3.68 23.88 18.09
C ALA A 181 -2.78 23.64 19.32
N ALA A 182 -3.36 23.39 20.50
CA ALA A 182 -2.67 23.01 21.72
C ALA A 182 -2.48 21.48 21.90
N SER A 183 -3.17 20.63 21.14
CA SER A 183 -3.03 19.15 21.22
C SER A 183 -1.99 18.57 20.25
N LEU A 184 -1.33 19.42 19.46
CA LEU A 184 -0.18 19.05 18.64
C LEU A 184 1.09 19.59 19.31
N GLY A 185 1.67 18.79 20.19
CA GLY A 185 2.96 19.08 20.81
C GLY A 185 4.08 19.17 19.76
N ASP A 186 5.06 20.04 20.00
CA ASP A 186 6.24 20.14 19.14
C ASP A 186 7.12 18.89 19.30
N ASP A 187 7.21 18.05 18.28
CA ASP A 187 8.43 17.30 18.04
C ASP A 187 8.70 17.13 16.53
N ALA A 188 9.81 17.71 16.08
CA ALA A 188 10.33 17.55 14.73
C ALA A 188 11.81 17.18 14.84
N PRO A 189 12.21 16.04 14.27
CA PRO A 189 13.33 16.15 13.33
C PRO A 189 13.31 15.20 12.12
N ARG A 190 13.78 15.77 10.99
CA ARG A 190 14.48 15.12 9.85
C ARG A 190 13.64 14.27 8.86
N ALA A 191 13.95 14.45 7.57
CA ALA A 191 13.34 13.76 6.44
C ALA A 191 14.29 13.69 5.23
N ALA A 192 14.25 12.60 4.44
CA ALA A 192 14.74 12.47 3.05
C ALA A 192 14.28 11.11 2.46
N GLY A 193 13.92 10.94 1.17
CA GLY A 193 13.60 11.94 0.12
C GLY A 193 13.71 11.46 -1.37
N ALA A 194 12.69 11.76 -2.21
CA ALA A 194 12.62 11.87 -3.71
C ALA A 194 11.26 12.53 -4.10
N PRO A 195 10.77 12.76 -5.37
CA PRO A 195 11.33 12.96 -6.74
C PRO A 195 10.92 14.37 -7.32
N ALA A 196 10.89 14.76 -8.63
CA ALA A 196 11.77 14.55 -9.81
C ALA A 196 11.73 15.70 -10.89
N GLU A 197 10.80 15.75 -11.88
CA GLU A 197 10.90 16.47 -13.20
C GLU A 197 9.80 17.54 -13.50
N ASP A 198 9.69 18.25 -14.64
CA ASP A 198 10.58 18.98 -15.58
C ASP A 198 9.62 19.89 -16.44
N ARG A 199 10.10 20.54 -17.52
CA ARG A 199 9.40 21.05 -18.73
C ARG A 199 9.11 22.56 -18.88
N ARG A 200 10.12 23.24 -19.47
CA ARG A 200 10.09 23.84 -20.83
C ARG A 200 8.94 24.78 -21.32
N ARG A 201 9.22 25.40 -22.48
CA ARG A 201 8.41 25.46 -23.73
C ARG A 201 8.14 26.91 -24.21
N ARG A 202 8.07 27.23 -25.51
CA ARG A 202 8.63 26.58 -26.72
C ARG A 202 9.84 27.35 -27.31
N ARG A 203 9.77 28.65 -27.63
CA ARG A 203 9.52 29.24 -28.97
C ARG A 203 10.67 30.28 -29.27
N ASP A 204 10.93 30.99 -30.38
CA ASP A 204 10.50 31.21 -31.80
C ASP A 204 11.72 31.98 -32.48
N ARG A 205 11.88 32.48 -33.74
CA ARG A 205 11.04 32.68 -34.96
C ARG A 205 11.89 33.07 -36.22
N ARG A 206 11.85 32.29 -37.33
CA ARG A 206 12.17 32.65 -38.77
C ARG A 206 13.63 33.01 -39.14
N ARG A 207 14.18 32.78 -40.35
CA ARG A 207 13.91 32.06 -41.65
C ARG A 207 15.33 31.73 -42.23
N ASP A 208 15.68 30.97 -43.28
CA ASP A 208 15.08 30.23 -44.43
C ASP A 208 16.21 29.32 -45.01
N ALA A 209 16.10 28.46 -46.04
CA ALA A 209 15.04 27.61 -46.63
C ALA A 209 15.65 26.74 -47.78
N ALA A 210 14.82 25.89 -48.40
CA ALA A 210 15.08 25.01 -49.58
C ALA A 210 16.06 23.82 -49.39
N GLY A 211 15.74 22.59 -49.81
CA GLY A 211 14.41 22.10 -50.23
C GLY A 211 14.43 20.74 -50.96
N CYS A 212 13.55 19.82 -50.55
CA CYS A 212 12.90 18.73 -51.33
C CYS A 212 12.10 17.83 -50.35
N GLY A 213 10.89 17.41 -50.73
CA GLY A 213 10.04 16.43 -50.02
C GLY A 213 9.44 15.44 -51.03
N GLY A 214 8.58 14.47 -50.69
CA GLY A 214 7.93 14.05 -49.44
C GLY A 214 6.90 12.94 -49.79
N GLY A 215 6.12 12.33 -48.88
CA GLY A 215 5.98 12.44 -47.42
C GLY A 215 4.60 11.91 -46.97
N GLU A 216 4.35 11.44 -45.74
CA GLU A 216 5.27 11.29 -44.60
C GLU A 216 5.60 9.81 -44.28
N ILE A 217 5.02 9.03 -43.34
CA ILE A 217 3.96 9.18 -42.32
C ILE A 217 4.51 8.75 -40.94
N LEU A 218 3.85 9.12 -39.84
CA LEU A 218 4.13 8.73 -38.44
C LEU A 218 5.60 8.87 -37.99
N ARG A 219 5.96 10.09 -37.55
CA ARG A 219 7.07 10.33 -36.61
C ARG A 219 6.56 11.10 -35.40
N LEU A 220 6.72 10.52 -34.20
CA LEU A 220 6.37 11.17 -32.93
C LEU A 220 7.29 12.39 -32.68
N GLY A 221 6.70 13.47 -32.18
CA GLY A 221 7.20 14.82 -32.45
C GLY A 221 7.95 15.53 -31.31
N PHE A 222 9.26 15.29 -31.17
CA PHE A 222 10.14 16.22 -30.43
C PHE A 222 10.62 17.36 -31.36
N ARG A 223 9.82 18.43 -31.47
CA ARG A 223 10.24 19.65 -32.18
C ARG A 223 11.15 20.53 -31.32
N ALA A 224 12.38 20.70 -31.76
CA ALA A 224 13.33 21.65 -31.19
C ALA A 224 12.90 23.12 -31.42
N PHE A 225 13.35 24.00 -30.54
CA PHE A 225 13.30 25.45 -30.72
C PHE A 225 14.60 26.08 -30.21
N GLY A 226 15.06 27.09 -30.95
CA GLY A 226 15.98 28.11 -30.47
C GLY A 226 15.50 29.48 -30.98
N GLY A 227 15.99 30.60 -30.46
CA GLY A 227 16.94 30.70 -29.35
C GLY A 227 17.62 32.08 -29.26
N ALA A 228 18.34 32.31 -28.16
CA ALA A 228 19.25 33.44 -27.97
C ALA A 228 20.66 32.95 -27.63
N ARG A 229 21.68 33.79 -27.85
CA ARG A 229 23.11 33.37 -27.92
C ARG A 229 23.77 33.02 -26.58
N ARG A 230 23.32 31.99 -25.88
CA ARG A 230 24.13 31.37 -24.81
C ARG A 230 25.35 30.69 -25.42
N ARG A 231 26.53 31.24 -25.13
CA ARG A 231 27.83 30.69 -25.57
C ARG A 231 28.06 29.34 -24.88
N ARG A 232 27.67 28.24 -25.52
CA ARG A 232 28.05 26.87 -25.13
C ARG A 232 29.57 26.68 -25.25
N ARG A 233 30.33 27.15 -24.26
CA ARG A 233 31.71 26.71 -24.06
C ARG A 233 31.64 25.30 -23.46
N ARG A 234 31.78 24.28 -24.31
CA ARG A 234 31.76 22.87 -23.92
C ARG A 234 32.87 22.64 -22.88
N LEU A 235 32.51 22.07 -21.73
CA LEU A 235 33.47 21.58 -20.74
C LEU A 235 34.10 20.27 -21.26
N PRO A 236 35.20 19.78 -20.65
CA PRO A 236 35.81 18.52 -21.07
C PRO A 236 34.82 17.36 -20.95
N ASP A 237 34.80 16.45 -21.92
CA ASP A 237 33.93 15.28 -21.83
C ASP A 237 34.34 14.37 -20.66
N PRO A 238 33.41 13.99 -19.75
CA PRO A 238 33.68 13.04 -18.68
C PRO A 238 33.84 11.61 -19.24
N PRO A 239 34.40 10.66 -18.46
CA PRO A 239 34.54 9.27 -18.88
C PRO A 239 33.18 8.62 -19.25
N GLY A 240 33.22 7.70 -20.20
CA GLY A 240 32.04 7.11 -20.83
C GLY A 240 31.16 6.28 -19.88
N VAL A 241 29.87 6.17 -20.23
CA VAL A 241 28.79 5.58 -19.42
C VAL A 241 29.01 4.10 -19.03
N ALA A 242 29.88 3.37 -19.75
CA ALA A 242 30.07 1.92 -19.66
C ALA A 242 30.64 1.36 -18.33
N THR A 243 30.82 2.18 -17.28
CA THR A 243 31.42 1.77 -16.00
C THR A 243 30.56 2.04 -14.76
N LEU A 244 29.35 2.60 -14.89
CA LEU A 244 28.50 2.97 -13.73
C LEU A 244 27.11 2.32 -13.85
N ARG A 245 26.71 1.59 -12.81
CA ARG A 245 25.51 0.71 -12.82
C ARG A 245 24.21 1.37 -12.36
N THR A 246 24.23 2.58 -11.81
CA THR A 246 23.00 3.33 -11.47
C THR A 246 23.04 4.77 -11.98
N GLY A 247 21.87 5.35 -12.22
CA GLY A 247 21.75 6.77 -12.60
C GLY A 247 22.29 7.71 -11.51
N ARG A 248 22.09 7.38 -10.23
CA ARG A 248 22.63 8.17 -9.11
C ARG A 248 24.16 8.17 -9.07
N ASP A 249 24.79 7.03 -9.35
CA ASP A 249 26.26 6.94 -9.47
C ASP A 249 26.78 7.72 -10.69
N LEU A 250 26.07 7.66 -11.82
CA LEU A 250 26.37 8.46 -13.01
C LEU A 250 26.30 9.97 -12.72
N LEU A 251 25.30 10.42 -11.96
CA LEU A 251 25.20 11.81 -11.51
C LEU A 251 26.34 12.17 -10.55
N ALA A 252 26.64 11.30 -9.58
CA ALA A 252 27.71 11.51 -8.61
C ALA A 252 29.08 11.61 -9.29
N ALA A 253 29.38 10.74 -10.26
CA ALA A 253 30.62 10.77 -11.03
C ALA A 253 30.72 12.00 -11.95
N ARG A 254 29.63 12.39 -12.63
CA ARG A 254 29.57 13.62 -13.43
C ARG A 254 29.78 14.87 -12.57
N LEU A 255 29.19 14.94 -11.38
CA LEU A 255 29.43 16.03 -10.43
C LEU A 255 30.87 16.02 -9.86
N ALA A 256 31.43 14.84 -9.57
CA ALA A 256 32.79 14.69 -9.07
C ALA A 256 33.85 15.17 -10.08
N ALA A 257 33.59 15.03 -11.39
CA ALA A 257 34.45 15.59 -12.44
C ALA A 257 34.58 17.13 -12.36
N HIS A 258 33.58 17.82 -11.80
CA HIS A 258 33.60 19.27 -11.53
C HIS A 258 34.00 19.62 -10.08
N GLY A 259 34.51 18.65 -9.32
CA GLY A 259 34.86 18.82 -7.90
C GLY A 259 33.66 18.96 -6.96
N LYS A 260 32.44 18.65 -7.44
CA LYS A 260 31.20 18.70 -6.66
C LYS A 260 30.80 17.33 -6.12
N ARG A 261 29.96 17.32 -5.09
CA ARG A 261 29.28 16.13 -4.53
C ARG A 261 27.78 16.39 -4.46
N ILE A 262 26.99 15.32 -4.53
CA ILE A 262 25.55 15.38 -4.27
C ILE A 262 25.34 15.80 -2.80
N PHE A 263 24.44 16.77 -2.60
CA PHE A 263 23.77 17.02 -1.33
C PHE A 263 22.27 16.80 -1.55
N ASP A 264 21.72 15.80 -0.86
CA ASP A 264 20.31 15.47 -0.97
C ASP A 264 19.45 16.50 -0.22
N VAL A 265 18.60 17.19 -0.98
CA VAL A 265 17.52 17.99 -0.42
C VAL A 265 16.27 17.13 -0.26
N ARG A 266 15.36 17.57 0.60
CA ARG A 266 14.11 16.86 0.85
C ARG A 266 13.33 16.65 -0.44
N GLY A 267 12.87 15.42 -0.64
CA GLY A 267 11.94 15.08 -1.70
C GLY A 267 10.53 15.09 -1.15
N ASP A 268 9.85 16.21 -1.42
CA ASP A 268 8.44 16.50 -1.14
C ASP A 268 7.83 17.27 -2.33
N GLY A 269 8.42 17.10 -3.51
CA GLY A 269 8.12 17.82 -4.73
C GLY A 269 8.64 19.27 -4.81
N ALA A 270 9.02 19.90 -3.69
CA ALA A 270 9.74 21.19 -3.71
C ALA A 270 11.24 21.05 -4.03
N CYS A 271 11.70 19.85 -4.38
CA CYS A 271 13.12 19.46 -4.53
C CYS A 271 13.96 20.43 -5.38
N GLN A 272 13.45 20.90 -6.53
CA GLN A 272 14.16 21.88 -7.35
C GLN A 272 14.40 23.21 -6.61
N PHE A 273 13.36 23.76 -5.98
CA PHE A 273 13.42 25.02 -5.24
C PHE A 273 14.28 24.89 -3.98
N ARG A 274 14.29 23.71 -3.35
CA ARG A 274 15.21 23.36 -2.25
C ARG A 274 16.65 23.30 -2.70
N ALA A 275 16.94 22.68 -3.86
CA ALA A 275 18.28 22.60 -4.42
C ALA A 275 18.82 24.00 -4.79
N VAL A 276 17.98 24.86 -5.37
CA VAL A 276 18.33 26.26 -5.65
C VAL A 276 18.54 27.07 -4.35
N ALA A 277 17.68 26.91 -3.34
CA ALA A 277 17.86 27.56 -2.04
C ALA A 277 19.18 27.15 -1.36
N HIS A 278 19.53 25.86 -1.41
CA HIS A 278 20.80 25.36 -0.90
C HIS A 278 21.98 25.89 -1.73
N GLY A 279 21.85 25.99 -3.05
CA GLY A 279 22.88 26.59 -3.91
C GLY A 279 23.14 28.07 -3.61
N LEU A 280 22.11 28.83 -3.23
CA LEU A 280 22.19 30.27 -2.95
C LEU A 280 22.63 30.61 -1.51
N TRP A 281 22.21 29.82 -0.51
CA TRP A 281 22.40 30.14 0.92
C TRP A 281 22.86 28.97 1.80
N GLY A 282 23.20 27.80 1.24
CA GLY A 282 23.64 26.64 2.02
C GLY A 282 22.56 25.98 2.88
N THR A 283 21.28 26.23 2.60
CA THR A 283 20.15 25.63 3.34
C THR A 283 18.90 25.49 2.46
N GLU A 284 18.18 24.35 2.60
CA GLU A 284 16.90 24.12 1.90
C GLU A 284 15.74 24.96 2.44
N SER A 285 15.89 25.60 3.62
CA SER A 285 14.79 26.26 4.34
C SER A 285 14.11 27.36 3.52
N HIS A 286 14.85 28.09 2.68
CA HIS A 286 14.34 29.21 1.90
C HIS A 286 13.58 28.83 0.60
N HIS A 287 13.39 27.53 0.31
CA HIS A 287 12.68 27.01 -0.88
C HIS A 287 11.36 27.73 -1.22
N ALA A 288 10.48 27.99 -0.25
CA ALA A 288 9.20 28.66 -0.49
C ALA A 288 9.35 30.14 -0.92
N LEU A 289 10.46 30.81 -0.57
CA LEU A 289 10.79 32.10 -1.18
C LEU A 289 11.26 31.93 -2.62
N VAL A 290 12.11 30.92 -2.89
CA VAL A 290 12.59 30.63 -4.26
C VAL A 290 11.43 30.32 -5.20
N ARG A 291 10.48 29.46 -4.80
CA ARG A 291 9.25 29.15 -5.57
C ARG A 291 8.50 30.43 -5.93
N ARG A 292 8.19 31.28 -4.94
CA ARG A 292 7.42 32.52 -5.15
C ARG A 292 8.14 33.55 -6.01
N GLN A 293 9.45 33.72 -5.87
CA GLN A 293 10.24 34.62 -6.72
C GLN A 293 10.34 34.09 -8.16
N ALA A 294 10.51 32.79 -8.34
CA ALA A 294 10.49 32.15 -9.66
C ALA A 294 9.11 32.31 -10.35
N LEU A 295 8.01 32.11 -9.62
CA LEU A 295 6.66 32.33 -10.15
C LEU A 295 6.40 33.79 -10.56
N ALA A 296 6.82 34.76 -9.74
CA ALA A 296 6.73 36.18 -10.08
C ALA A 296 7.55 36.54 -11.34
N ALA A 297 8.74 35.95 -11.49
CA ALA A 297 9.55 36.13 -12.70
C ALA A 297 8.99 35.38 -13.93
N LEU A 298 8.29 34.26 -13.75
CA LEU A 298 7.56 33.58 -14.83
C LEU A 298 6.37 34.40 -15.31
N ASP A 299 5.55 34.93 -14.40
CA ASP A 299 4.43 35.80 -14.75
C ASP A 299 4.90 37.09 -15.45
N ALA A 300 5.94 37.74 -14.92
CA ALA A 300 6.51 38.95 -15.53
C ALA A 300 7.08 38.73 -16.94
N ARG A 301 7.50 37.50 -17.28
CA ARG A 301 8.19 37.19 -18.55
C ARG A 301 7.36 36.33 -19.53
N ARG A 302 6.23 35.77 -19.09
CA ARG A 302 5.32 34.83 -19.78
C ARG A 302 5.96 34.02 -20.91
N PRO A 303 6.77 32.98 -20.59
CA PRO A 303 7.35 32.11 -21.61
C PRO A 303 6.23 31.41 -22.40
N PRO A 304 6.27 31.38 -23.75
CA PRO A 304 5.17 30.85 -24.56
C PRO A 304 5.15 29.31 -24.58
N PHE A 305 4.51 28.72 -23.57
CA PHE A 305 4.21 27.30 -23.46
C PHE A 305 3.19 26.85 -24.53
N HIS A 306 3.23 25.56 -24.87
CA HIS A 306 2.13 24.88 -25.57
C HIS A 306 2.17 23.38 -25.25
N ASP A 307 1.02 22.71 -25.19
CA ASP A 307 0.88 21.30 -24.78
C ASP A 307 1.70 20.99 -23.51
N CYS A 308 1.59 21.81 -22.45
CA CYS A 308 2.35 21.61 -21.22
C CYS A 308 1.62 20.74 -20.19
N GLU A 309 2.39 19.85 -19.57
CA GLU A 309 2.02 18.99 -18.44
C GLU A 309 2.78 19.48 -17.21
N VAL A 310 2.16 19.48 -16.03
CA VAL A 310 2.80 19.82 -14.74
C VAL A 310 2.52 18.69 -13.73
N TYR A 311 3.55 18.23 -13.02
CA TYR A 311 3.38 17.33 -11.88
C TYR A 311 2.98 18.13 -10.63
N ALA A 312 1.77 17.92 -10.15
CA ALA A 312 1.14 18.68 -9.06
C ALA A 312 0.33 17.74 -8.14
N SER A 313 -0.05 18.20 -6.95
CA SER A 313 -0.96 17.40 -6.11
C SER A 313 -2.44 17.63 -6.46
N ASN A 314 -3.24 16.57 -6.44
CA ASN A 314 -4.70 16.63 -6.57
C ASN A 314 -5.36 17.10 -5.25
N ALA A 315 -6.69 17.20 -5.24
CA ALA A 315 -7.44 17.68 -4.08
C ALA A 315 -7.32 16.76 -2.85
N ASP A 316 -7.16 15.46 -3.07
CA ASP A 316 -7.05 14.41 -2.06
C ASP A 316 -5.62 14.29 -1.51
N GLY A 317 -4.64 14.75 -2.30
CA GLY A 317 -3.26 14.98 -1.93
C GLY A 317 -2.22 14.12 -2.65
N ASP A 318 -2.64 13.27 -3.59
CA ASP A 318 -1.78 12.44 -4.45
C ASP A 318 -1.11 13.25 -5.55
N LEU A 319 0.08 12.82 -5.99
CA LEU A 319 0.78 13.46 -7.10
C LEU A 319 0.25 12.94 -8.46
N CYS A 320 -0.21 13.85 -9.32
CA CYS A 320 -0.69 13.54 -10.66
C CYS A 320 -0.10 14.49 -11.72
N THR A 321 -0.24 14.10 -13.00
CA THR A 321 0.08 14.95 -14.14
C THR A 321 -1.15 15.76 -14.53
N LEU A 322 -1.03 17.10 -14.51
CA LEU A 322 -2.07 18.02 -14.99
C LEU A 322 -1.72 18.57 -16.37
N ASP A 323 -2.56 18.31 -17.36
CA ASP A 323 -2.55 19.00 -18.65
C ASP A 323 -3.01 20.45 -18.47
N VAL A 324 -2.09 21.39 -18.65
CA VAL A 324 -2.35 22.85 -18.62
C VAL A 324 -2.23 23.49 -20.02
N GLY A 325 -1.67 22.77 -20.99
CA GLY A 325 -1.70 23.14 -22.41
C GLY A 325 -0.99 24.47 -22.72
N ASP A 326 -1.79 25.46 -23.11
CA ASP A 326 -1.38 26.85 -23.41
C ASP A 326 -1.82 27.83 -22.28
N ASP A 327 -2.56 27.38 -21.26
CA ASP A 327 -3.09 28.25 -20.19
C ASP A 327 -2.01 28.56 -19.14
N VAL A 328 -1.39 29.74 -19.29
CA VAL A 328 -0.39 30.29 -18.37
C VAL A 328 -0.96 30.46 -16.94
N GLU A 329 -2.24 30.75 -16.77
CA GLU A 329 -2.85 30.87 -15.44
C GLU A 329 -3.04 29.50 -14.79
N ALA A 330 -3.42 28.48 -15.55
CA ALA A 330 -3.49 27.10 -15.04
C ALA A 330 -2.09 26.58 -14.67
N TYR A 331 -1.10 26.80 -15.54
CA TYR A 331 0.30 26.48 -15.30
C TYR A 331 0.86 27.16 -14.03
N LEU A 332 0.65 28.48 -13.87
CA LEU A 332 1.09 29.21 -12.67
C LEU A 332 0.35 28.76 -11.40
N ARG A 333 -0.95 28.46 -11.49
CA ARG A 333 -1.73 27.90 -10.37
C ARG A 333 -1.23 26.51 -9.97
N ALA A 334 -0.94 25.63 -10.93
CA ALA A 334 -0.40 24.30 -10.67
C ALA A 334 0.96 24.39 -9.96
N LEU A 335 1.88 25.23 -10.44
CA LEU A 335 3.20 25.41 -9.82
C LEU A 335 3.20 26.19 -8.49
N ALA A 336 2.08 26.82 -8.12
CA ALA A 336 1.92 27.54 -6.85
C ALA A 336 1.65 26.63 -5.64
N ASP A 337 1.22 25.38 -5.85
CA ASP A 337 1.23 24.34 -4.81
C ASP A 337 2.68 24.05 -4.40
N ASP A 338 2.95 24.08 -3.09
CA ASP A 338 4.29 23.87 -2.53
C ASP A 338 4.83 22.45 -2.78
N ARG A 339 3.98 21.48 -3.18
CA ARG A 339 4.37 20.12 -3.59
C ARG A 339 4.56 19.94 -5.10
N SER A 340 4.16 20.90 -5.94
CA SER A 340 4.31 20.76 -7.41
C SER A 340 5.77 20.85 -7.84
N TRP A 341 6.16 20.01 -8.79
CA TRP A 341 7.57 19.86 -9.20
C TRP A 341 8.07 21.06 -10.02
N GLY A 342 9.38 21.28 -9.98
CA GLY A 342 10.03 22.36 -10.73
C GLY A 342 10.43 21.93 -12.14
N ASP A 343 10.33 22.87 -13.08
CA ASP A 343 10.57 22.66 -14.51
C ASP A 343 11.80 23.44 -15.05
N GLN A 344 12.08 23.31 -16.35
CA GLN A 344 13.19 24.05 -16.99
C GLN A 344 13.00 25.58 -16.99
N ASN A 345 11.76 26.05 -16.93
CA ASN A 345 11.39 27.46 -16.88
C ASN A 345 11.54 28.02 -15.47
N THR A 346 11.18 27.27 -14.42
CA THR A 346 11.37 27.67 -13.02
C THR A 346 12.86 27.75 -12.69
N LEU A 347 13.71 26.85 -13.23
CA LEU A 347 15.18 27.03 -13.16
C LEU A 347 15.65 28.32 -13.82
N GLN A 348 15.10 28.66 -14.99
CA GLN A 348 15.41 29.91 -15.66
C GLN A 348 14.93 31.13 -14.86
N ALA A 349 13.74 31.06 -14.29
CA ALA A 349 13.16 32.14 -13.50
C ALA A 349 13.88 32.31 -12.15
N CYS A 350 14.44 31.24 -11.58
CA CYS A 350 15.40 31.31 -10.48
C CYS A 350 16.69 32.05 -10.90
N ALA A 351 17.26 31.72 -12.06
CA ALA A 351 18.44 32.40 -12.60
C ALA A 351 18.17 33.90 -12.80
N ASP A 352 16.99 34.25 -13.32
CA ASP A 352 16.57 35.64 -13.55
C ASP A 352 16.33 36.37 -12.22
N ALA A 353 15.46 35.86 -11.34
CA ALA A 353 15.04 36.51 -10.10
C ALA A 353 16.17 36.70 -9.08
N PHE A 354 17.08 35.73 -8.96
CA PHE A 354 18.22 35.79 -8.04
C PHE A 354 19.52 36.25 -8.72
N ARG A 355 19.46 36.61 -10.02
CA ARG A 355 20.62 36.97 -10.86
C ARG A 355 21.78 35.98 -10.74
N CYS A 356 21.47 34.69 -10.60
CA CYS A 356 22.45 33.62 -10.44
C CYS A 356 22.64 32.85 -11.76
N ARG A 357 23.81 32.25 -11.95
CA ARG A 357 24.01 31.22 -12.97
C ARG A 357 23.68 29.87 -12.36
N VAL A 358 22.81 29.10 -12.99
CA VAL A 358 22.59 27.69 -12.64
C VAL A 358 23.42 26.81 -13.57
N LEU A 359 24.27 25.96 -12.99
CA LEU A 359 24.95 24.87 -13.67
C LEU A 359 24.25 23.56 -13.29
N LEU A 360 23.45 23.06 -14.24
CA LEU A 360 22.65 21.86 -14.12
C LEU A 360 23.42 20.68 -14.72
N VAL A 361 23.71 19.67 -13.90
CA VAL A 361 24.31 18.40 -14.32
C VAL A 361 23.25 17.32 -14.20
N THR A 362 23.06 16.49 -15.23
CA THR A 362 22.00 15.48 -15.26
C THR A 362 22.50 14.08 -15.64
N THR A 363 21.64 13.07 -15.47
CA THR A 363 21.90 11.67 -15.88
C THR A 363 21.59 11.36 -17.35
N HIS A 364 21.00 12.30 -18.11
CA HIS A 364 20.66 12.09 -19.52
C HIS A 364 21.86 11.65 -20.37
N ALA A 365 21.62 10.96 -21.49
CA ALA A 365 22.67 10.64 -22.46
C ALA A 365 23.17 11.93 -23.16
N ASP A 366 22.25 12.72 -23.70
CA ASP A 366 22.53 13.98 -24.39
C ASP A 366 22.32 15.20 -23.49
N ASN A 367 23.14 16.24 -23.69
CA ASN A 367 23.06 17.51 -22.95
C ASN A 367 23.09 17.33 -21.41
N PHE A 368 23.85 16.36 -20.91
CA PHE A 368 24.03 16.09 -19.48
C PHE A 368 24.62 17.27 -18.67
N GLU A 369 25.13 18.31 -19.33
CA GLU A 369 25.53 19.58 -18.72
C GLU A 369 24.83 20.75 -19.40
N LEU A 370 24.12 21.55 -18.60
CA LEU A 370 23.35 22.71 -19.04
C LEU A 370 23.71 23.94 -18.21
N ARG A 371 24.08 25.02 -18.89
CA ARG A 371 24.41 26.32 -18.29
C ARG A 371 23.29 27.33 -18.53
N ILE A 372 22.65 27.73 -17.45
CA ILE A 372 21.56 28.70 -17.40
C ILE A 372 22.12 29.99 -16.83
N GLU A 373 22.28 31.00 -17.68
CA GLU A 373 22.55 32.39 -17.23
C GLU A 373 21.21 33.09 -16.95
N PRO A 374 21.19 34.22 -16.23
CA PRO A 374 20.07 35.16 -16.27
C PRO A 374 19.72 35.57 -17.72
N ALA A 375 18.48 35.96 -17.97
CA ALA A 375 18.00 36.41 -19.26
C ALA A 375 18.28 37.90 -19.55
N ASP A 376 18.36 38.72 -18.50
CA ASP A 376 18.78 40.13 -18.57
C ASP A 376 20.22 40.27 -19.10
N ASP A 377 20.54 41.38 -19.78
CA ASP A 377 21.92 41.76 -20.17
C ASP A 377 22.85 42.06 -18.95
N ARG A 378 22.35 41.87 -17.72
CA ARG A 378 23.07 42.09 -16.47
C ARG A 378 23.85 40.83 -16.09
N ALA A 379 25.14 40.96 -15.82
CA ALA A 379 25.98 39.85 -15.38
C ALA A 379 25.41 39.16 -14.11
N ALA A 380 25.54 37.83 -14.08
CA ALA A 380 25.22 37.02 -12.91
C ALA A 380 26.14 37.37 -11.73
N VAL A 381 25.58 37.48 -10.53
CA VAL A 381 26.31 37.87 -9.30
C VAL A 381 26.76 36.67 -8.46
N SER A 382 26.21 35.49 -8.74
CA SER A 382 26.54 34.22 -8.11
C SER A 382 26.46 33.07 -9.12
N GLU A 383 27.03 31.91 -8.76
CA GLU A 383 26.95 30.67 -9.53
C GLU A 383 26.55 29.54 -8.58
N ILE A 384 25.53 28.78 -8.95
CA ILE A 384 24.97 27.68 -8.16
C ILE A 384 24.98 26.40 -9.00
N TRP A 385 25.19 25.27 -8.34
CA TRP A 385 25.26 23.96 -8.99
C TRP A 385 24.09 23.09 -8.53
N VAL A 386 23.39 22.48 -9.49
CA VAL A 386 22.21 21.63 -9.27
C VAL A 386 22.44 20.31 -9.99
N GLY A 387 22.25 19.21 -9.29
CA GLY A 387 22.18 17.88 -9.89
C GLY A 387 20.74 17.51 -10.21
N PHE A 388 20.52 16.78 -11.29
CA PHE A 388 19.22 16.22 -11.62
C PHE A 388 19.31 14.76 -12.10
N HIS A 389 18.76 13.86 -11.29
CA HIS A 389 18.62 12.46 -11.61
C HIS A 389 17.31 12.27 -12.40
N SER A 390 17.43 12.03 -13.70
CA SER A 390 16.31 11.69 -14.61
C SER A 390 15.40 10.66 -13.97
N GLU A 391 14.10 10.85 -14.18
CA GLU A 391 12.99 10.12 -13.58
C GLU A 391 12.87 10.23 -12.04
N CYS A 392 13.90 10.68 -11.29
CA CYS A 392 14.05 10.34 -9.87
C CYS A 392 14.35 11.44 -8.83
N HIS A 393 15.12 12.52 -9.06
CA HIS A 393 15.30 13.61 -8.04
C HIS A 393 16.05 14.86 -8.53
N TYR A 394 15.72 16.05 -7.99
CA TYR A 394 16.62 17.22 -7.98
C TYR A 394 17.45 17.25 -6.69
N VAL A 395 18.76 17.49 -6.80
CA VAL A 395 19.70 17.58 -5.68
C VAL A 395 20.55 18.85 -5.76
N ALA A 396 21.02 19.34 -4.61
CA ALA A 396 22.05 20.38 -4.61
C ALA A 396 23.42 19.76 -4.93
N ALA A 397 24.33 20.54 -5.51
CA ALA A 397 25.70 20.11 -5.77
C ALA A 397 26.69 21.03 -5.06
N VAL A 398 27.39 20.49 -4.07
CA VAL A 398 28.27 21.24 -3.14
C VAL A 398 29.74 20.93 -3.42
N ASP A 399 30.66 21.84 -3.11
CA ASP A 399 32.10 21.59 -3.26
C ASP A 399 32.58 20.46 -2.35
N ALA A 400 33.36 19.52 -2.91
CA ALA A 400 33.73 18.28 -2.23
C ALA A 400 34.48 18.46 -0.90
N ARG A 401 35.11 19.63 -0.69
CA ARG A 401 35.85 20.02 0.53
C ARG A 401 35.00 20.73 1.59
N ALA A 402 33.78 21.17 1.27
CA ALA A 402 32.97 21.99 2.17
C ALA A 402 32.38 21.21 3.36
N LEU A 403 32.39 19.87 3.30
CA LEU A 403 31.83 18.97 4.32
C LEU A 403 32.88 18.49 5.36
N GLU A 404 34.16 18.80 5.19
CA GLU A 404 35.21 18.39 6.15
C GLU A 404 35.26 19.25 7.42
N THR A 405 34.66 20.46 7.38
CA THR A 405 34.71 21.44 8.49
C THR A 405 33.76 21.17 9.65
N ASP A 406 32.64 20.47 9.43
CA ASP A 406 31.62 20.25 10.48
C ASP A 406 31.91 19.05 11.39
N CYS A 407 32.83 18.16 11.00
CA CYS A 407 33.26 17.02 11.82
C CYS A 407 34.31 17.39 12.90
N ALA A 408 34.71 18.66 13.01
CA ALA A 408 35.85 19.08 13.84
C ALA A 408 35.49 19.53 15.28
N ALA A 409 34.20 19.55 15.66
CA ALA A 409 33.72 19.88 17.00
C ALA A 409 33.17 18.63 17.70
N GLY A 410 34.03 17.91 18.43
CA GLY A 410 33.71 16.59 18.96
C GLY A 410 33.14 16.55 20.39
N VAL A 411 32.64 15.38 20.77
CA VAL A 411 32.80 14.80 22.11
C VAL A 411 33.29 13.37 21.93
N GLN A 412 34.25 12.93 22.75
CA GLN A 412 34.85 11.59 22.66
C GLN A 412 34.04 10.57 23.47
N GLY A 413 33.81 9.38 22.90
CA GLY A 413 33.36 8.17 23.59
C GLY A 413 34.40 7.05 23.44
N PRO A 414 34.57 6.15 24.43
CA PRO A 414 35.65 5.17 24.44
C PRO A 414 35.47 4.02 23.45
N ALA A 415 36.57 3.33 23.15
CA ALA A 415 36.68 2.32 22.11
C ALA A 415 35.91 1.02 22.40
N ALA A 416 35.59 0.28 21.34
CA ALA A 416 34.91 -1.00 21.42
C ALA A 416 35.77 -2.11 22.05
N THR A 417 35.14 -2.93 22.90
CA THR A 417 35.60 -4.28 23.26
C THR A 417 34.49 -5.26 22.93
N ALA A 418 34.81 -6.32 22.19
CA ALA A 418 33.82 -7.29 21.74
C ALA A 418 33.26 -8.14 22.90
N ASN A 419 31.97 -8.47 22.81
CA ASN A 419 31.42 -9.68 23.43
C ASN A 419 30.22 -10.16 22.59
N ALA A 420 29.93 -11.46 22.67
CA ALA A 420 28.89 -12.10 21.85
C ALA A 420 27.68 -12.56 22.69
N ALA A 421 26.60 -12.91 21.97
CA ALA A 421 25.35 -13.49 22.48
C ALA A 421 24.41 -12.54 23.26
N ALA A 422 23.21 -13.06 23.53
CA ALA A 422 21.98 -12.37 23.96
C ALA A 422 21.34 -11.46 22.87
N GLY A 423 20.05 -11.68 22.61
CA GLY A 423 19.28 -10.94 21.61
C GLY A 423 18.47 -9.79 22.22
N ALA A 424 18.29 -8.71 21.44
CA ALA A 424 17.33 -7.66 21.71
C ALA A 424 16.76 -7.15 20.39
N GLN A 425 15.45 -7.34 20.16
CA GLN A 425 14.76 -6.66 19.07
C GLN A 425 14.48 -5.20 19.47
N GLY A 426 15.42 -4.31 19.15
CA GLY A 426 15.13 -2.89 19.06
C GLY A 426 14.41 -2.61 17.74
N HIS A 427 13.40 -1.73 17.77
CA HIS A 427 12.83 -1.16 16.55
C HIS A 427 13.92 -0.33 15.85
N SER A 428 14.60 -0.93 14.86
CA SER A 428 15.44 -0.17 13.96
C SER A 428 14.54 0.64 13.02
N VAL A 429 14.75 1.95 12.97
CA VAL A 429 14.25 2.78 11.86
C VAL A 429 14.89 2.22 10.59
N ILE A 430 14.10 1.56 9.73
CA ILE A 430 14.60 0.82 8.56
C ILE A 430 15.00 1.81 7.45
N MET A 431 16.13 2.48 7.67
CA MET A 431 16.85 3.23 6.64
C MET A 431 17.06 2.34 5.42
N ALA A 432 17.03 2.93 4.23
CA ALA A 432 17.35 2.20 3.00
C ALA A 432 18.77 1.64 3.10
N THR A 433 18.91 0.33 2.90
CA THR A 433 20.21 -0.34 2.91
C THR A 433 20.85 -0.26 1.52
N ASP A 434 22.19 -0.36 1.46
CA ASP A 434 22.92 -0.47 0.18
C ASP A 434 22.68 -1.81 -0.55
N ASN A 435 21.73 -2.63 -0.08
CA ASN A 435 21.32 -3.87 -0.72
C ASN A 435 20.35 -3.57 -1.88
N LYS A 436 20.73 -3.92 -3.10
CA LYS A 436 19.86 -3.75 -4.30
C LYS A 436 18.48 -4.41 -4.17
N TYR A 437 18.33 -5.41 -3.29
CA TYR A 437 17.07 -6.09 -3.00
C TYR A 437 16.24 -5.43 -1.87
N ASP A 438 16.61 -4.26 -1.33
CA ASP A 438 15.94 -3.59 -0.19
C ASP A 438 14.41 -3.47 -0.35
N ARG A 439 13.93 -3.05 -1.53
CA ARG A 439 12.48 -2.88 -1.82
C ARG A 439 11.69 -4.19 -1.69
N GLN A 440 12.24 -5.30 -2.19
CA GLN A 440 11.59 -6.61 -2.20
C GLN A 440 11.82 -7.39 -0.88
N LEU A 441 12.93 -7.12 -0.19
CA LEU A 441 13.15 -7.58 1.19
C LEU A 441 12.09 -7.05 2.16
N ARG A 442 11.50 -5.87 1.89
CA ARG A 442 10.35 -5.35 2.67
C ARG A 442 9.04 -6.12 2.41
N LEU A 443 8.97 -6.93 1.36
CA LEU A 443 7.81 -7.77 1.03
C LEU A 443 8.01 -9.21 1.54
N TRP A 444 9.05 -9.90 1.06
CA TRP A 444 9.28 -11.33 1.37
C TRP A 444 10.37 -11.63 2.41
N GLY A 445 11.07 -10.59 2.88
CA GLY A 445 12.11 -10.74 3.92
C GLY A 445 13.34 -11.51 3.46
N ALA A 446 14.30 -11.65 4.37
CA ALA A 446 15.53 -12.40 4.11
C ALA A 446 15.28 -13.89 3.82
N ASN A 447 14.21 -14.49 4.38
CA ASN A 447 13.83 -15.88 4.12
C ASN A 447 13.35 -16.10 2.68
N GLY A 448 12.41 -15.28 2.19
CA GLY A 448 11.96 -15.37 0.79
C GLY A 448 13.09 -15.07 -0.19
N GLN A 449 13.97 -14.12 0.14
CA GLN A 449 15.15 -13.82 -0.69
C GLN A 449 16.15 -14.99 -0.74
N ARG A 450 16.38 -15.67 0.40
CA ARG A 450 17.22 -16.88 0.48
C ARG A 450 16.64 -18.01 -0.38
N ALA A 451 15.36 -18.32 -0.19
CA ALA A 451 14.68 -19.37 -0.97
C ALA A 451 14.73 -19.10 -2.49
N LEU A 452 14.53 -17.84 -2.91
CA LEU A 452 14.67 -17.43 -4.30
C LEU A 452 16.11 -17.60 -4.81
N ALA A 453 17.11 -17.18 -4.03
CA ALA A 453 18.54 -17.30 -4.37
C ALA A 453 19.09 -18.74 -4.35
N GLU A 454 18.43 -19.68 -3.68
CA GLU A 454 18.79 -21.10 -3.68
C GLU A 454 18.14 -21.89 -4.84
N SER A 455 17.05 -21.35 -5.39
CA SER A 455 16.20 -21.97 -6.42
C SER A 455 16.86 -22.11 -7.79
N HIS A 456 16.45 -23.13 -8.55
CA HIS A 456 16.82 -23.34 -9.96
C HIS A 456 15.56 -23.49 -10.82
N VAL A 457 15.33 -22.56 -11.74
CA VAL A 457 14.16 -22.57 -12.64
C VAL A 457 14.51 -23.12 -14.02
N LEU A 458 13.66 -24.00 -14.56
CA LEU A 458 13.71 -24.41 -15.97
C LEU A 458 12.72 -23.57 -16.78
N LEU A 459 13.17 -22.96 -17.88
CA LEU A 459 12.30 -22.37 -18.90
C LEU A 459 12.33 -23.24 -20.15
N LEU A 460 11.15 -23.75 -20.53
CA LEU A 460 10.88 -24.42 -21.80
C LEU A 460 10.23 -23.42 -22.75
N GLY A 461 10.92 -23.07 -23.84
CA GLY A 461 10.48 -22.06 -24.82
C GLY A 461 10.98 -20.64 -24.48
N ALA A 462 11.81 -20.06 -25.35
CA ALA A 462 12.42 -18.74 -25.18
C ALA A 462 11.77 -17.65 -26.07
N GLY A 463 10.48 -17.81 -26.37
CA GLY A 463 9.63 -16.73 -26.90
C GLY A 463 9.43 -15.60 -25.87
N PRO A 464 8.86 -14.45 -26.27
CA PRO A 464 8.81 -13.27 -25.42
C PRO A 464 8.07 -13.47 -24.09
N ALA A 465 7.02 -14.30 -24.01
CA ALA A 465 6.35 -14.59 -22.74
C ALA A 465 7.30 -15.30 -21.78
N GLY A 466 8.05 -16.30 -22.26
CA GLY A 466 9.07 -17.00 -21.48
C GLY A 466 10.20 -16.09 -21.01
N THR A 467 10.72 -15.23 -21.90
CA THR A 467 11.81 -14.31 -21.52
C THR A 467 11.33 -13.16 -20.63
N GLU A 468 10.10 -12.68 -20.77
CA GLU A 468 9.49 -11.69 -19.88
C GLU A 468 9.25 -12.27 -18.48
N THR A 469 8.75 -13.52 -18.37
CA THR A 469 8.68 -14.24 -17.08
C THR A 469 10.06 -14.36 -16.45
N LEU A 470 11.06 -14.78 -17.23
CA LEU A 470 12.39 -15.06 -16.69
C LEU A 470 13.16 -13.79 -16.33
N LYS A 471 13.01 -12.68 -17.09
CA LYS A 471 13.48 -11.34 -16.71
C LYS A 471 13.04 -10.98 -15.29
N ASN A 472 11.75 -11.15 -15.01
CA ASN A 472 11.14 -10.81 -13.74
C ASN A 472 11.50 -11.79 -12.60
N LEU A 473 12.21 -12.89 -12.88
CA LEU A 473 12.82 -13.78 -11.88
C LEU A 473 14.33 -13.53 -11.71
N VAL A 474 15.04 -13.16 -12.77
CA VAL A 474 16.47 -12.81 -12.72
C VAL A 474 16.68 -11.47 -12.01
N LEU A 475 15.85 -10.45 -12.27
CA LEU A 475 15.91 -9.15 -11.59
C LEU A 475 15.84 -9.25 -10.05
N PRO A 476 14.87 -9.96 -9.44
CA PRO A 476 14.85 -10.17 -8.00
C PRO A 476 15.87 -11.20 -7.48
N GLY A 477 16.65 -11.86 -8.35
CA GLY A 477 17.73 -12.74 -7.95
C GLY A 477 17.31 -14.17 -7.64
N VAL A 478 16.58 -14.83 -8.56
CA VAL A 478 16.53 -16.30 -8.61
C VAL A 478 17.94 -16.85 -8.76
N GLY A 479 18.33 -17.88 -8.00
CA GLY A 479 19.72 -18.34 -7.97
C GLY A 479 20.25 -18.79 -9.33
N ARG A 480 19.49 -19.66 -10.00
CA ARG A 480 19.91 -20.32 -11.25
C ARG A 480 18.74 -20.43 -12.22
N PHE A 481 19.03 -20.35 -13.53
CA PHE A 481 18.04 -20.65 -14.56
C PHE A 481 18.63 -21.46 -15.73
N THR A 482 17.82 -22.32 -16.33
CA THR A 482 18.16 -23.05 -17.56
C THR A 482 17.12 -22.75 -18.64
N VAL A 483 17.55 -22.22 -19.79
CA VAL A 483 16.68 -22.00 -20.97
C VAL A 483 16.82 -23.17 -21.94
N VAL A 484 15.69 -23.76 -22.36
CA VAL A 484 15.61 -24.78 -23.42
C VAL A 484 14.80 -24.20 -24.59
N ASP A 485 15.44 -24.08 -25.75
CA ASP A 485 14.78 -23.72 -27.01
C ASP A 485 15.58 -24.30 -28.19
N GLY A 486 14.87 -24.79 -29.22
CA GLY A 486 15.46 -25.35 -30.43
C GLY A 486 15.47 -24.40 -31.63
N ALA A 487 14.81 -23.23 -31.52
CA ALA A 487 14.74 -22.23 -32.58
C ALA A 487 16.05 -21.44 -32.73
N THR A 488 16.28 -20.93 -33.94
CA THR A 488 17.23 -19.84 -34.20
C THR A 488 16.51 -18.50 -34.22
N VAL A 489 17.16 -17.44 -33.74
CA VAL A 489 16.64 -16.07 -33.79
C VAL A 489 16.34 -15.67 -35.23
N SER A 490 15.13 -15.19 -35.48
CA SER A 490 14.65 -14.67 -36.77
C SER A 490 14.52 -13.14 -36.74
N GLU A 491 14.27 -12.52 -37.91
CA GLU A 491 13.92 -11.09 -37.96
C GLU A 491 12.61 -10.77 -37.23
N ALA A 492 11.70 -11.74 -37.06
CA ALA A 492 10.45 -11.55 -36.33
C ALA A 492 10.66 -11.48 -34.81
N ASP A 493 11.61 -12.25 -34.26
CA ASP A 493 11.97 -12.19 -32.84
C ASP A 493 12.46 -10.77 -32.45
N LEU A 494 13.17 -10.08 -33.35
CA LEU A 494 13.61 -8.68 -33.14
C LEU A 494 12.44 -7.70 -32.95
N GLY A 495 11.24 -8.06 -33.41
CA GLY A 495 10.03 -7.24 -33.32
C GLY A 495 9.20 -7.46 -32.06
N ASN A 496 9.38 -8.58 -31.34
CA ASN A 496 8.58 -8.90 -30.16
C ASN A 496 9.35 -9.43 -28.93
N ASN A 497 10.64 -9.76 -29.04
CA ASN A 497 11.46 -10.29 -27.95
C ASN A 497 12.61 -9.33 -27.61
N PHE A 498 12.60 -8.77 -26.39
CA PHE A 498 13.63 -7.84 -25.92
C PHE A 498 15.00 -8.52 -25.68
N PHE A 499 15.02 -9.86 -25.60
CA PHE A 499 16.21 -10.65 -25.30
C PHE A 499 16.81 -11.31 -26.55
N VAL A 500 16.79 -10.57 -27.67
CA VAL A 500 17.59 -10.80 -28.87
C VAL A 500 18.03 -9.46 -29.48
N ARG A 501 19.20 -9.42 -30.12
CA ARG A 501 19.73 -8.25 -30.85
C ARG A 501 19.80 -8.55 -32.37
N PRO A 502 19.88 -7.54 -33.26
CA PRO A 502 20.01 -7.77 -34.71
C PRO A 502 21.22 -8.64 -35.11
N GLU A 503 22.31 -8.55 -34.36
CA GLU A 503 23.50 -9.40 -34.48
C GLU A 503 23.28 -10.87 -34.04
N ASP A 504 22.16 -11.18 -33.39
CA ASP A 504 21.82 -12.54 -32.97
C ASP A 504 21.06 -13.35 -34.04
N VAL A 505 20.60 -12.73 -35.12
CA VAL A 505 19.83 -13.42 -36.18
C VAL A 505 20.62 -14.61 -36.73
N GLY A 506 20.02 -15.80 -36.66
CA GLY A 506 20.65 -17.08 -37.01
C GLY A 506 21.42 -17.78 -35.87
N ARG A 507 21.67 -17.13 -34.72
CA ARG A 507 22.13 -17.81 -33.49
C ARG A 507 21.00 -18.64 -32.89
N PRO A 508 21.29 -19.70 -32.10
CA PRO A 508 20.28 -20.40 -31.31
C PRO A 508 19.64 -19.46 -30.29
N ARG A 509 18.30 -19.39 -30.27
CA ARG A 509 17.54 -18.45 -29.43
C ARG A 509 17.80 -18.69 -27.94
N ALA A 510 17.85 -19.94 -27.49
CA ALA A 510 18.20 -20.30 -26.11
C ALA A 510 19.53 -19.70 -25.64
N ALA A 511 20.53 -19.62 -26.53
CA ALA A 511 21.86 -19.11 -26.21
C ALA A 511 21.85 -17.57 -26.11
N ALA A 512 21.25 -16.90 -27.09
CA ALA A 512 21.13 -15.44 -27.10
C ALA A 512 20.29 -14.92 -25.92
N THR A 513 19.10 -15.51 -25.69
CA THR A 513 18.22 -15.07 -24.59
C THR A 513 18.87 -15.30 -23.22
N ALA A 514 19.55 -16.43 -23.01
CA ALA A 514 20.23 -16.71 -21.74
C ALA A 514 21.46 -15.81 -21.49
N GLU A 515 22.19 -15.44 -22.54
CA GLU A 515 23.28 -14.46 -22.48
C GLU A 515 22.74 -13.09 -21.99
N LEU A 516 21.66 -12.61 -22.63
CA LEU A 516 21.09 -11.29 -22.38
C LEU A 516 20.30 -11.20 -21.07
N LEU A 517 19.60 -12.27 -20.67
CA LEU A 517 18.98 -12.35 -19.35
C LEU A 517 20.03 -12.32 -18.23
N LYS A 518 21.19 -12.95 -18.43
CA LYS A 518 22.28 -12.94 -17.45
C LYS A 518 22.95 -11.56 -17.28
N GLU A 519 22.88 -10.68 -18.27
CA GLU A 519 23.34 -9.28 -18.12
C GLU A 519 22.55 -8.51 -17.04
N LEU A 520 21.28 -8.89 -16.79
CA LEU A 520 20.39 -8.20 -15.86
C LEU A 520 20.84 -8.28 -14.39
N ASN A 521 21.37 -9.43 -13.97
CA ASN A 521 21.77 -9.64 -12.57
C ASN A 521 22.98 -10.60 -12.46
N PRO A 522 24.17 -10.12 -12.07
CA PRO A 522 25.39 -10.91 -12.04
C PRO A 522 25.45 -11.95 -10.90
N ASP A 523 24.50 -11.91 -9.95
CA ASP A 523 24.38 -12.91 -8.88
C ASP A 523 23.76 -14.22 -9.40
N VAL A 524 23.20 -14.21 -10.62
CA VAL A 524 22.35 -15.27 -11.16
C VAL A 524 23.09 -16.11 -12.19
N GLU A 525 23.09 -17.43 -12.02
CA GLU A 525 23.70 -18.33 -13.00
C GLU A 525 22.70 -18.72 -14.11
N GLY A 526 22.81 -18.04 -15.25
CA GLY A 526 22.14 -18.43 -16.48
C GLY A 526 22.86 -19.56 -17.23
N PHE A 527 22.09 -20.60 -17.58
CA PHE A 527 22.45 -21.73 -18.42
C PHE A 527 21.50 -21.85 -19.63
N HIS A 528 21.92 -22.54 -20.69
CA HIS A 528 21.06 -22.82 -21.85
C HIS A 528 21.30 -24.21 -22.45
N ARG A 529 20.31 -24.71 -23.17
CA ARG A 529 20.35 -25.94 -23.95
C ARG A 529 19.65 -25.73 -25.30
N VAL A 530 20.36 -26.01 -26.38
CA VAL A 530 19.81 -25.93 -27.75
C VAL A 530 19.16 -27.27 -28.10
N ALA A 531 17.86 -27.38 -27.86
CA ALA A 531 17.03 -28.55 -28.16
C ALA A 531 15.55 -28.12 -28.16
N ARG A 532 14.70 -28.75 -28.98
CA ARG A 532 13.26 -28.42 -28.96
C ARG A 532 12.65 -28.83 -27.61
N PRO A 533 11.86 -27.97 -26.95
CA PRO A 533 11.19 -28.31 -25.71
C PRO A 533 10.35 -29.60 -25.79
N GLU A 534 9.65 -29.81 -26.90
CA GLU A 534 8.78 -30.96 -27.15
C GLU A 534 9.59 -32.27 -27.22
N GLU A 535 10.75 -32.22 -27.88
CA GLU A 535 11.67 -33.37 -28.02
C GLU A 535 12.29 -33.73 -26.66
N VAL A 536 12.68 -32.72 -25.86
CA VAL A 536 13.22 -32.91 -24.50
C VAL A 536 12.15 -33.47 -23.56
N VAL A 537 10.94 -32.89 -23.56
CA VAL A 537 9.82 -33.36 -22.75
C VAL A 537 9.43 -34.79 -23.11
N ALA A 538 9.47 -35.18 -24.39
CA ALA A 538 9.21 -36.55 -24.81
C ALA A 538 10.31 -37.52 -24.37
N ALA A 539 11.56 -37.26 -24.77
CA ALA A 539 12.67 -38.21 -24.72
C ALA A 539 13.40 -38.29 -23.37
N GLU A 540 13.38 -37.22 -22.56
CA GLU A 540 14.18 -37.10 -21.34
C GLU A 540 13.30 -36.76 -20.11
N PRO A 541 12.45 -37.71 -19.64
CA PRO A 541 11.60 -37.51 -18.47
C PRO A 541 12.40 -37.03 -17.25
N ASP A 542 13.50 -37.72 -16.95
CA ASP A 542 14.31 -37.51 -15.76
C ASP A 542 14.96 -36.12 -15.72
N PHE A 543 15.26 -35.52 -16.89
CA PHE A 543 15.81 -34.16 -16.96
C PHE A 543 14.80 -33.11 -16.51
N VAL A 544 13.55 -33.22 -16.94
CA VAL A 544 12.51 -32.25 -16.57
C VAL A 544 11.94 -32.53 -15.18
N ALA A 545 11.99 -33.78 -14.73
CA ALA A 545 11.51 -34.25 -13.44
C ALA A 545 12.48 -34.05 -12.26
N SER A 546 13.74 -33.66 -12.49
CA SER A 546 14.75 -33.58 -11.43
C SER A 546 15.63 -32.32 -11.48
N GLY A 547 16.15 -31.91 -10.32
CA GLY A 547 17.09 -30.79 -10.19
C GLY A 547 16.48 -29.38 -10.19
N PHE A 548 15.25 -29.21 -10.67
CA PHE A 548 14.57 -27.91 -10.76
C PHE A 548 13.58 -27.67 -9.60
N SER A 549 13.55 -26.44 -9.10
CA SER A 549 12.62 -25.95 -8.09
C SER A 549 11.24 -25.59 -8.66
N LEU A 550 11.20 -25.28 -9.96
CA LEU A 550 10.02 -24.91 -10.74
C LEU A 550 10.33 -25.10 -12.24
N VAL A 551 9.37 -25.62 -12.99
CA VAL A 551 9.37 -25.60 -14.46
C VAL A 551 8.40 -24.55 -14.96
N ILE A 552 8.82 -23.77 -15.95
CA ILE A 552 8.01 -22.78 -16.66
C ILE A 552 7.93 -23.21 -18.13
N ALA A 553 6.71 -23.33 -18.65
CA ALA A 553 6.44 -23.81 -20.00
C ALA A 553 5.75 -22.74 -20.83
N ALA A 554 6.49 -22.11 -21.75
CA ALA A 554 5.99 -21.07 -22.63
C ALA A 554 5.63 -21.64 -24.01
N GLN A 555 4.37 -21.43 -24.42
CA GLN A 555 3.88 -21.70 -25.79
C GLN A 555 4.01 -23.16 -26.28
N LEU A 556 4.18 -24.14 -25.37
CA LEU A 556 4.26 -25.57 -25.72
C LEU A 556 3.04 -26.07 -26.50
N GLU A 557 3.28 -27.00 -27.42
CA GLU A 557 2.20 -27.74 -28.09
C GLU A 557 1.35 -28.55 -27.09
N PRO A 558 0.01 -28.69 -27.30
CA PRO A 558 -0.88 -29.31 -26.31
C PRO A 558 -0.47 -30.71 -25.83
N ALA A 559 0.05 -31.56 -26.73
CA ALA A 559 0.48 -32.92 -26.39
C ALA A 559 1.78 -32.94 -25.56
N ALA A 560 2.72 -32.05 -25.86
CA ALA A 560 3.95 -31.89 -25.07
C ALA A 560 3.63 -31.28 -23.70
N LEU A 561 2.74 -30.29 -23.65
CA LEU A 561 2.28 -29.66 -22.41
C LEU A 561 1.56 -30.65 -21.48
N GLN A 562 0.71 -31.54 -22.02
CA GLN A 562 0.09 -32.61 -21.23
C GLN A 562 1.15 -33.57 -20.67
N ALA A 563 2.04 -34.10 -21.50
CA ALA A 563 3.09 -35.02 -21.09
C ALA A 563 4.06 -34.41 -20.06
N LEU A 564 4.26 -33.08 -20.13
CA LEU A 564 4.97 -32.32 -19.11
C LEU A 564 4.19 -32.25 -17.79
N GLY A 565 2.91 -31.90 -17.84
CA GLY A 565 2.02 -31.82 -16.68
C GLY A 565 2.02 -33.12 -15.87
N GLU A 566 1.85 -34.25 -16.56
CA GLU A 566 1.90 -35.61 -15.98
C GLU A 566 3.25 -35.89 -15.30
N ARG A 567 4.38 -35.57 -15.96
CA ARG A 567 5.74 -35.81 -15.43
C ARG A 567 6.05 -34.94 -14.22
N CYS A 568 5.68 -33.65 -14.26
CA CYS A 568 5.82 -32.74 -13.11
C CYS A 568 4.94 -33.18 -11.93
N TRP A 569 3.70 -33.62 -12.20
CA TRP A 569 2.77 -34.10 -11.17
C TRP A 569 3.28 -35.34 -10.44
N ALA A 570 3.72 -36.36 -11.19
CA ALA A 570 4.27 -37.60 -10.64
C ALA A 570 5.46 -37.34 -9.69
N ASN A 571 6.36 -36.43 -10.08
CA ASN A 571 7.58 -36.10 -9.34
C ASN A 571 7.44 -34.94 -8.33
N ASN A 572 6.22 -34.40 -8.15
CA ASN A 572 5.93 -33.26 -7.28
C ASN A 572 6.78 -32.00 -7.58
N VAL A 573 7.08 -31.77 -8.86
CA VAL A 573 7.75 -30.55 -9.35
C VAL A 573 6.69 -29.52 -9.70
N PRO A 574 6.74 -28.29 -9.17
CA PRO A 574 5.84 -27.22 -9.59
C PRO A 574 5.99 -26.90 -11.08
N LEU A 575 4.85 -26.67 -11.75
CA LEU A 575 4.79 -26.26 -13.15
C LEU A 575 3.96 -24.99 -13.29
N ILE A 576 4.46 -24.00 -14.02
CA ILE A 576 3.67 -22.85 -14.49
C ILE A 576 3.66 -22.88 -16.02
N ALA A 577 2.51 -23.19 -16.59
CA ALA A 577 2.28 -23.13 -18.03
C ALA A 577 1.80 -21.73 -18.42
N ILE A 578 2.40 -21.13 -19.44
CA ILE A 578 2.10 -19.78 -19.90
C ILE A 578 1.84 -19.74 -21.40
N ARG A 579 0.86 -18.92 -21.80
CA ARG A 579 0.52 -18.71 -23.20
C ARG A 579 0.16 -17.26 -23.46
N ALA A 580 0.62 -16.72 -24.58
CA ALA A 580 0.14 -15.47 -25.15
C ALA A 580 -0.31 -15.74 -26.60
N TYR A 581 -1.59 -15.52 -26.87
CA TYR A 581 -2.26 -15.86 -28.13
C TYR A 581 -3.08 -14.66 -28.60
N GLY A 582 -2.52 -13.86 -29.50
CA GLY A 582 -3.10 -12.60 -29.93
C GLY A 582 -3.24 -11.61 -28.77
N LEU A 583 -4.48 -11.25 -28.42
CA LEU A 583 -4.80 -10.39 -27.26
C LEU A 583 -5.13 -11.18 -25.98
N LEU A 584 -5.01 -12.51 -25.98
CA LEU A 584 -5.32 -13.37 -24.83
C LEU A 584 -4.04 -13.82 -24.12
N GLY A 585 -4.04 -13.78 -22.80
CA GLY A 585 -2.96 -14.29 -21.95
C GLY A 585 -3.47 -15.36 -20.99
N VAL A 586 -2.70 -16.44 -20.78
CA VAL A 586 -3.01 -17.52 -19.84
C VAL A 586 -1.80 -17.82 -18.96
N VAL A 587 -2.04 -18.01 -17.67
CA VAL A 587 -1.07 -18.52 -16.69
C VAL A 587 -1.77 -19.61 -15.88
N ARG A 588 -1.33 -20.87 -16.02
CA ARG A 588 -1.85 -22.03 -15.28
C ARG A 588 -0.79 -22.56 -14.33
N LEU A 589 -1.05 -22.47 -13.03
CA LEU A 589 -0.22 -23.07 -11.99
C LEU A 589 -0.66 -24.52 -11.74
N GLN A 590 0.27 -25.47 -11.81
CA GLN A 590 0.08 -26.85 -11.35
C GLN A 590 1.02 -27.11 -10.16
N VAL A 591 0.43 -27.30 -8.98
CA VAL A 591 1.11 -27.80 -7.77
C VAL A 591 0.32 -28.93 -7.13
N ARG A 592 0.94 -30.10 -6.97
CA ARG A 592 0.34 -31.26 -6.27
C ARG A 592 0.28 -31.04 -4.76
N ARG A 593 1.30 -30.40 -4.18
CA ARG A 593 1.32 -29.93 -2.79
C ARG A 593 2.30 -28.77 -2.63
N LEU A 594 1.80 -27.62 -2.16
CA LEU A 594 2.60 -26.45 -1.77
C LEU A 594 2.24 -26.06 -0.33
N GLU A 595 3.27 -25.93 0.50
CA GLU A 595 3.15 -25.71 1.95
C GLU A 595 3.51 -24.26 2.27
N VAL A 596 2.51 -23.39 2.35
CA VAL A 596 2.67 -21.95 2.58
C VAL A 596 2.54 -21.67 4.08
N VAL A 597 3.57 -21.07 4.68
CA VAL A 597 3.55 -20.71 6.12
C VAL A 597 3.20 -19.24 6.32
N GLU A 598 3.78 -18.34 5.52
CA GLU A 598 3.48 -16.90 5.56
C GLU A 598 2.52 -16.54 4.39
N SER A 599 1.23 -16.89 4.48
CA SER A 599 0.28 -16.54 3.40
C SER A 599 -0.06 -15.05 3.29
N LYS A 600 0.38 -14.25 4.28
CA LYS A 600 0.39 -12.77 4.29
C LYS A 600 -0.96 -12.15 3.87
N PRO A 601 -2.03 -12.38 4.66
CA PRO A 601 -3.32 -11.72 4.44
C PRO A 601 -3.21 -10.20 4.65
N ASP A 602 -3.90 -9.43 3.82
CA ASP A 602 -3.91 -7.95 3.90
C ASP A 602 -4.45 -7.44 5.26
N ASN A 603 -5.39 -8.19 5.85
CA ASN A 603 -5.97 -7.91 7.16
C ASN A 603 -5.46 -8.94 8.19
N VAL A 604 -4.57 -8.51 9.09
CA VAL A 604 -3.97 -9.38 10.12
C VAL A 604 -4.92 -9.64 11.29
N ALA A 605 -5.20 -10.91 11.57
CA ALA A 605 -6.06 -11.33 12.66
C ALA A 605 -5.32 -11.38 14.02
N TRP A 606 -5.23 -10.23 14.71
CA TRP A 606 -4.57 -10.13 16.02
C TRP A 606 -5.20 -11.01 17.11
N ASP A 607 -4.43 -11.99 17.60
CA ASP A 607 -4.81 -12.88 18.70
C ASP A 607 -4.46 -12.26 20.06
N LEU A 608 -5.35 -11.39 20.55
CA LEU A 608 -5.19 -10.70 21.83
C LEU A 608 -5.67 -11.53 23.03
N ARG A 609 -6.05 -12.80 22.83
CA ARG A 609 -6.57 -13.73 23.86
C ARG A 609 -7.69 -13.19 24.77
N LEU A 610 -8.36 -12.08 24.45
CA LEU A 610 -9.25 -11.38 25.39
C LEU A 610 -10.47 -12.21 25.84
N ALA A 611 -10.96 -13.15 25.02
CA ALA A 611 -11.99 -14.12 25.41
C ALA A 611 -11.47 -15.36 26.19
N ALA A 612 -10.16 -15.62 26.16
CA ALA A 612 -9.50 -16.73 26.89
C ALA A 612 -8.08 -16.31 27.33
N PRO A 613 -7.96 -15.33 28.26
CA PRO A 613 -6.68 -14.71 28.60
C PRO A 613 -5.76 -15.67 29.35
N PHE A 614 -4.46 -15.53 29.11
CA PHE A 614 -3.44 -16.26 29.86
C PHE A 614 -3.23 -15.64 31.25
N PRO A 615 -2.78 -16.40 32.27
CA PRO A 615 -2.72 -15.94 33.66
C PRO A 615 -1.95 -14.63 33.87
N GLU A 616 -0.87 -14.44 33.10
CA GLU A 616 -0.01 -13.27 33.17
C GLU A 616 -0.68 -12.01 32.57
N LEU A 617 -1.59 -12.18 31.59
CA LEU A 617 -2.44 -11.11 31.07
C LEU A 617 -3.57 -10.74 32.04
N GLU A 618 -4.20 -11.73 32.68
CA GLU A 618 -5.17 -11.42 33.75
C GLU A 618 -4.51 -10.71 34.93
N ALA A 619 -3.31 -11.10 35.33
CA ALA A 619 -2.58 -10.44 36.41
C ALA A 619 -2.22 -8.98 36.07
N ALA A 620 -1.82 -8.70 34.83
CA ALA A 620 -1.57 -7.34 34.37
C ALA A 620 -2.86 -6.48 34.34
N ALA A 621 -3.99 -7.06 33.92
CA ALA A 621 -5.29 -6.39 33.91
C ALA A 621 -5.88 -6.20 35.33
N ASP A 622 -5.63 -7.12 36.26
CA ASP A 622 -6.00 -6.98 37.67
C ASP A 622 -5.25 -5.80 38.31
N ALA A 623 -3.96 -5.64 38.02
CA ALA A 623 -3.09 -4.59 38.55
C ALA A 623 -3.38 -3.16 38.04
N LEU A 624 -4.14 -3.01 36.95
CA LEU A 624 -4.50 -1.70 36.37
C LEU A 624 -5.61 -1.02 37.18
N ASP A 625 -5.27 -0.04 38.02
CA ASP A 625 -6.23 0.68 38.87
C ASP A 625 -6.95 1.82 38.13
N LEU A 626 -7.92 1.47 37.29
CA LEU A 626 -8.69 2.44 36.49
C LEU A 626 -9.41 3.51 37.33
N ASP A 627 -9.77 3.22 38.58
CA ASP A 627 -10.42 4.18 39.47
C ASP A 627 -9.40 5.13 40.12
N GLY A 628 -8.25 4.59 40.56
CA GLY A 628 -7.20 5.33 41.28
C GLY A 628 -6.19 6.09 40.42
N MET A 629 -6.10 5.78 39.12
CA MET A 629 -5.17 6.45 38.18
C MET A 629 -5.48 7.95 37.99
N ALA A 630 -4.44 8.75 37.68
CA ALA A 630 -4.64 10.13 37.24
C ALA A 630 -5.20 10.15 35.80
N ASP A 631 -5.90 11.22 35.41
CA ASP A 631 -6.56 11.33 34.10
C ASP A 631 -5.58 11.15 32.93
N ALA A 632 -4.34 11.61 33.08
CA ALA A 632 -3.29 11.44 32.08
C ALA A 632 -2.87 9.97 31.94
N ASP A 633 -2.71 9.23 33.04
CA ASP A 633 -2.35 7.82 33.01
C ASP A 633 -3.53 6.97 32.48
N HIS A 634 -4.76 7.35 32.84
CA HIS A 634 -5.99 6.66 32.42
C HIS A 634 -6.18 6.73 30.89
N ALA A 635 -6.02 7.93 30.30
CA ALA A 635 -6.13 8.14 28.85
C ALA A 635 -4.97 7.51 28.03
N HIS A 636 -3.92 7.02 28.71
CA HIS A 636 -2.80 6.29 28.11
C HIS A 636 -2.72 4.83 28.57
N ALA A 637 -3.75 4.31 29.25
CA ALA A 637 -3.83 2.91 29.63
C ALA A 637 -4.04 2.03 28.38
N PRO A 638 -3.20 0.99 28.11
CA PRO A 638 -3.34 0.15 26.92
C PRO A 638 -4.73 -0.48 26.82
N TYR A 639 -5.44 -0.26 25.71
CA TYR A 639 -6.84 -0.71 25.55
C TYR A 639 -7.01 -2.22 25.78
N VAL A 640 -5.98 -3.02 25.50
CA VAL A 640 -5.95 -4.47 25.72
C VAL A 640 -6.06 -4.83 27.20
N LEU A 641 -5.43 -4.05 28.09
CA LEU A 641 -5.53 -4.25 29.54
C LEU A 641 -6.88 -3.77 30.08
N VAL A 642 -7.40 -2.66 29.55
CA VAL A 642 -8.77 -2.17 29.83
C VAL A 642 -9.80 -3.24 29.47
N LEU A 643 -9.75 -3.75 28.23
CA LEU A 643 -10.63 -4.81 27.75
C LEU A 643 -10.48 -6.11 28.53
N ALA A 644 -9.26 -6.53 28.88
CA ALA A 644 -9.05 -7.72 29.71
C ALA A 644 -9.69 -7.57 31.10
N LYS A 645 -9.57 -6.39 31.72
CA LYS A 645 -10.16 -6.08 33.03
C LYS A 645 -11.69 -6.08 32.97
N LEU A 646 -12.28 -5.38 32.00
CA LEU A 646 -13.72 -5.30 31.81
C LEU A 646 -14.33 -6.66 31.39
N ALA A 647 -13.66 -7.42 30.52
CA ALA A 647 -14.06 -8.79 30.17
C ALA A 647 -13.98 -9.76 31.36
N LYS A 648 -13.06 -9.53 32.31
CA LYS A 648 -13.02 -10.28 33.57
C LYS A 648 -14.17 -9.91 34.50
N ALA A 649 -14.44 -8.61 34.69
CA ALA A 649 -15.58 -8.14 35.46
C ALA A 649 -16.92 -8.66 34.90
N TRP A 650 -17.09 -8.60 33.57
CA TRP A 650 -18.24 -9.16 32.87
C TRP A 650 -18.39 -10.67 33.09
N ARG A 651 -17.32 -11.45 32.94
CA ARG A 651 -17.34 -12.91 33.19
C ARG A 651 -17.74 -13.20 34.64
N VAL A 652 -17.29 -12.41 35.62
CA VAL A 652 -17.67 -12.59 37.04
C VAL A 652 -19.16 -12.35 37.27
N SER A 653 -19.77 -11.31 36.67
CA SER A 653 -21.22 -11.06 36.79
C SER A 653 -22.08 -12.03 35.97
N HIS A 654 -21.56 -12.58 34.85
CA HIS A 654 -22.29 -13.45 33.92
C HIS A 654 -21.90 -14.93 34.01
N GLY A 655 -21.56 -15.42 35.21
CA GLY A 655 -21.38 -16.86 35.47
C GLY A 655 -20.24 -17.52 34.68
N GLY A 656 -19.21 -16.76 34.32
CA GLY A 656 -18.04 -17.18 33.54
C GLY A 656 -18.16 -16.95 32.03
N ALA A 657 -19.31 -16.48 31.51
CA ALA A 657 -19.53 -16.33 30.07
C ALA A 657 -19.09 -14.97 29.50
N SER A 658 -18.42 -14.98 28.34
CA SER A 658 -18.30 -13.81 27.46
C SER A 658 -19.64 -13.47 26.78
N PRO A 659 -19.84 -12.22 26.28
CA PRO A 659 -21.05 -11.83 25.55
C PRO A 659 -21.35 -12.71 24.32
N LYS A 660 -22.57 -13.26 24.22
CA LYS A 660 -23.00 -14.14 23.12
C LYS A 660 -24.10 -13.51 22.27
N THR A 661 -25.18 -13.05 22.91
CA THR A 661 -26.33 -12.45 22.21
C THR A 661 -26.01 -11.04 21.71
N ARG A 662 -26.82 -10.50 20.79
CA ARG A 662 -26.63 -9.12 20.32
C ARG A 662 -26.80 -8.11 21.48
N ALA A 663 -27.76 -8.35 22.37
CA ALA A 663 -28.00 -7.51 23.55
C ALA A 663 -26.77 -7.49 24.49
N GLU A 664 -26.25 -8.65 24.87
CA GLU A 664 -25.03 -8.75 25.71
C GLU A 664 -23.82 -8.07 25.07
N LYS A 665 -23.70 -8.12 23.73
CA LYS A 665 -22.58 -7.50 22.99
C LYS A 665 -22.69 -5.98 22.92
N ASP A 666 -23.91 -5.44 22.80
CA ASP A 666 -24.15 -4.00 22.86
C ASP A 666 -24.07 -3.48 24.32
N GLU A 667 -24.48 -4.28 25.31
CA GLU A 667 -24.32 -3.98 26.73
C GLU A 667 -22.84 -3.98 27.16
N PHE A 668 -22.04 -4.95 26.71
CA PHE A 668 -20.59 -4.92 26.96
C PHE A 668 -19.91 -3.74 26.26
N ARG A 669 -20.34 -3.35 25.06
CA ARG A 669 -19.85 -2.12 24.40
C ARG A 669 -20.21 -0.87 25.18
N ALA A 670 -21.42 -0.79 25.76
CA ALA A 670 -21.81 0.29 26.65
C ALA A 670 -20.99 0.31 27.95
N LEU A 671 -20.62 -0.86 28.50
CA LEU A 671 -19.72 -0.98 29.64
C LEU A 671 -18.30 -0.47 29.32
N VAL A 672 -17.77 -0.78 28.12
CA VAL A 672 -16.46 -0.29 27.67
C VAL A 672 -16.49 1.22 27.41
N ALA A 673 -17.47 1.73 26.66
CA ALA A 673 -17.61 3.16 26.41
C ALA A 673 -17.86 3.97 27.71
N GLY A 674 -18.59 3.38 28.66
CA GLY A 674 -18.84 3.94 30.00
C GLY A 674 -17.64 3.93 30.95
N ALA A 675 -16.48 3.40 30.52
CA ALA A 675 -15.22 3.52 31.27
C ALA A 675 -14.47 4.84 31.01
N ALA A 676 -14.87 5.62 29.99
CA ALA A 676 -14.28 6.94 29.74
C ALA A 676 -14.72 7.97 30.81
N ARG A 677 -13.77 8.78 31.28
CA ARG A 677 -13.99 9.85 32.26
C ARG A 677 -14.54 11.11 31.58
N GLU A 678 -15.36 11.87 32.31
CA GLU A 678 -15.75 13.22 31.88
C GLU A 678 -14.60 14.22 32.11
N LEU A 679 -13.59 14.17 31.23
CA LEU A 679 -12.44 15.08 31.30
C LEU A 679 -12.86 16.55 31.14
N PRO A 680 -12.34 17.50 31.95
CA PRO A 680 -12.69 18.92 31.87
C PRO A 680 -12.45 19.58 30.50
N SER A 681 -11.56 18.99 29.69
CA SER A 681 -11.27 19.39 28.31
C SER A 681 -12.36 19.03 27.28
N LYS A 682 -13.26 18.09 27.63
CA LYS A 682 -14.24 17.47 26.71
C LYS A 682 -13.62 16.79 25.48
N VAL A 683 -12.36 16.39 25.56
CA VAL A 683 -11.69 15.55 24.55
C VAL A 683 -12.00 14.08 24.87
N PRO A 684 -12.43 13.26 23.89
CA PRO A 684 -12.64 11.82 24.10
C PRO A 684 -11.35 11.09 24.50
N GLU A 685 -11.47 10.05 25.32
CA GLU A 685 -10.35 9.15 25.63
C GLU A 685 -10.14 8.15 24.50
N MET A 686 -9.14 8.41 23.64
CA MET A 686 -8.88 7.62 22.42
C MET A 686 -8.65 6.13 22.69
N ASN A 687 -7.99 5.78 23.81
CA ASN A 687 -7.78 4.39 24.21
C ASN A 687 -9.08 3.66 24.59
N ILE A 688 -10.10 4.38 25.08
CA ILE A 688 -11.43 3.84 25.36
C ILE A 688 -12.28 3.77 24.07
N GLU A 689 -12.08 4.67 23.11
CA GLU A 689 -12.67 4.55 21.76
C GLU A 689 -12.07 3.35 21.00
N GLU A 690 -10.75 3.15 21.04
CA GLU A 690 -10.08 1.93 20.56
C GLU A 690 -10.61 0.68 21.26
N ALA A 691 -10.71 0.70 22.60
CA ALA A 691 -11.31 -0.40 23.35
C ALA A 691 -12.74 -0.70 22.88
N SER A 692 -13.56 0.31 22.62
CA SER A 692 -14.96 0.16 22.21
C SER A 692 -15.08 -0.46 20.81
N ASN A 693 -14.18 -0.09 19.89
CA ASN A 693 -14.09 -0.67 18.55
C ASN A 693 -13.60 -2.13 18.60
N GLU A 694 -12.53 -2.40 19.37
CA GLU A 694 -11.88 -3.70 19.49
C GLU A 694 -12.55 -4.66 20.51
N ALA A 695 -13.58 -4.20 21.22
CA ALA A 695 -14.33 -4.94 22.24
C ALA A 695 -14.81 -6.32 21.77
N TYR A 696 -15.00 -6.52 20.47
CA TYR A 696 -15.44 -7.80 19.91
C TYR A 696 -14.47 -8.96 20.16
N ARG A 697 -13.18 -8.67 20.38
CA ARG A 697 -12.16 -9.67 20.74
C ARG A 697 -12.39 -10.30 22.12
N CYS A 698 -13.23 -9.70 22.97
CA CYS A 698 -13.65 -10.26 24.26
C CYS A 698 -14.64 -11.43 24.13
N TRP A 699 -15.19 -11.66 22.93
CA TRP A 699 -16.11 -12.78 22.64
C TRP A 699 -15.82 -13.55 21.35
N ALA A 700 -14.84 -13.14 20.53
CA ALA A 700 -14.31 -13.98 19.47
C ALA A 700 -13.49 -15.13 20.11
N ASP A 701 -13.75 -16.39 19.75
CA ASP A 701 -13.03 -17.52 20.34
C ASP A 701 -11.63 -17.65 19.70
N PRO A 702 -10.52 -17.50 20.45
CA PRO A 702 -9.18 -17.65 19.88
C PRO A 702 -8.86 -19.08 19.42
N ARG A 703 -9.72 -20.07 19.66
CA ARG A 703 -9.63 -21.42 19.07
C ARG A 703 -10.06 -21.47 17.61
N GLU A 704 -10.89 -20.53 17.16
CA GLU A 704 -11.32 -20.46 15.77
C GLU A 704 -10.15 -20.01 14.89
N LEU A 705 -9.87 -20.77 13.83
CA LEU A 705 -8.84 -20.52 12.83
C LEU A 705 -9.50 -20.32 11.46
N PRO A 706 -8.83 -19.62 10.51
CA PRO A 706 -9.24 -19.65 9.10
C PRO A 706 -9.33 -21.08 8.58
N TRP A 707 -10.28 -21.35 7.69
CA TRP A 707 -10.64 -22.72 7.33
C TRP A 707 -9.50 -23.47 6.62
N GLU A 708 -8.63 -22.77 5.90
CA GLU A 708 -7.43 -23.34 5.26
C GLU A 708 -6.41 -23.82 6.29
N ALA A 709 -6.18 -23.02 7.33
CA ALA A 709 -5.28 -23.34 8.43
C ALA A 709 -5.83 -24.51 9.26
N GLN A 710 -7.14 -24.46 9.58
CA GLN A 710 -7.85 -25.52 10.28
C GLN A 710 -7.79 -26.85 9.49
N ALA A 711 -8.04 -26.82 8.18
CA ALA A 711 -8.00 -28.00 7.34
C ALA A 711 -6.62 -28.68 7.30
N TRP A 712 -5.53 -27.90 7.25
CA TRP A 712 -4.17 -28.46 7.31
C TRP A 712 -3.78 -28.96 8.71
N ILE A 713 -4.27 -28.32 9.77
CA ILE A 713 -4.10 -28.79 11.16
C ILE A 713 -4.85 -30.11 11.39
N ASP A 714 -6.03 -30.27 10.82
CA ASP A 714 -6.80 -31.51 10.91
C ASP A 714 -6.21 -32.65 10.03
N ASP A 715 -5.69 -32.33 8.83
CA ASP A 715 -4.85 -33.22 8.00
C ASP A 715 -3.64 -33.74 8.80
N ALA A 716 -2.84 -32.81 9.34
CA ALA A 716 -1.63 -33.11 10.08
C ALA A 716 -1.90 -33.80 11.45
N ARG A 717 -3.09 -33.66 12.03
CA ARG A 717 -3.52 -34.47 13.19
C ARG A 717 -3.91 -35.90 12.77
N ALA A 718 -4.60 -36.05 11.64
CA ALA A 718 -5.08 -37.34 11.17
C ALA A 718 -3.96 -38.24 10.63
N ALA A 719 -2.94 -37.66 10.00
CA ALA A 719 -1.80 -38.38 9.43
C ALA A 719 -0.48 -37.63 9.71
N PRO A 720 0.05 -37.68 10.95
CA PRO A 720 1.21 -36.88 11.36
C PRO A 720 2.52 -37.22 10.63
N ASP A 721 2.63 -38.45 10.11
CA ASP A 721 3.86 -39.01 9.55
C ASP A 721 3.74 -39.28 8.03
N ALA A 722 2.61 -38.90 7.40
CA ALA A 722 2.37 -39.03 5.97
C ALA A 722 1.32 -38.01 5.50
N PRO A 723 1.60 -37.14 4.51
CA PRO A 723 0.61 -36.19 3.99
C PRO A 723 -0.57 -36.93 3.36
N SER A 724 -1.82 -36.51 3.63
CA SER A 724 -2.97 -37.20 3.03
C SER A 724 -3.08 -36.94 1.53
N GLU A 725 -3.31 -38.01 0.76
CA GLU A 725 -3.58 -37.92 -0.67
C GLU A 725 -5.06 -37.58 -0.90
N GLY A 726 -5.34 -36.30 -1.15
CA GLY A 726 -6.54 -35.83 -1.86
C GLY A 726 -7.86 -35.83 -1.09
N ARG A 727 -8.35 -34.63 -0.74
CA ARG A 727 -9.79 -34.37 -0.45
C ARG A 727 -10.37 -33.12 -1.12
N ARG A 728 -10.07 -32.93 -2.41
CA ARG A 728 -11.07 -32.64 -3.45
C ARG A 728 -10.80 -33.56 -4.63
N GLY A 729 -11.83 -33.93 -5.38
CA GLY A 729 -11.85 -35.21 -6.08
C GLY A 729 -11.11 -35.26 -7.42
N SER A 730 -10.16 -36.19 -7.56
CA SER A 730 -10.05 -37.01 -8.77
C SER A 730 -9.94 -38.48 -8.35
N VAL A 731 -10.49 -39.38 -9.16
CA VAL A 731 -10.52 -40.83 -8.90
C VAL A 731 -10.00 -41.53 -10.15
N GLY A 732 -8.75 -42.01 -10.12
CA GLY A 732 -8.17 -42.78 -11.23
C GLY A 732 -6.75 -42.41 -11.64
N SER A 733 -5.82 -42.37 -10.70
CA SER A 733 -4.38 -42.49 -11.00
C SER A 733 -3.73 -43.43 -9.99
N GLU A 734 -2.79 -44.27 -10.42
CA GLU A 734 -2.07 -45.16 -9.50
C GLU A 734 -1.13 -44.30 -8.63
N ALA A 735 -1.26 -44.40 -7.31
CA ALA A 735 -0.56 -43.52 -6.38
C ALA A 735 0.97 -43.66 -6.51
N ALA A 736 1.63 -42.55 -6.86
CA ALA A 736 3.08 -42.45 -6.75
C ALA A 736 3.49 -42.63 -5.28
N PRO A 737 4.60 -43.34 -4.98
CA PRO A 737 4.97 -43.63 -3.60
C PRO A 737 5.09 -42.34 -2.77
N ALA A 738 4.37 -42.29 -1.65
CA ALA A 738 4.30 -41.11 -0.81
C ALA A 738 5.70 -40.68 -0.35
N ALA A 739 6.05 -39.42 -0.65
CA ALA A 739 7.28 -38.82 -0.14
C ALA A 739 7.20 -38.70 1.41
N PRO A 740 8.34 -38.82 2.13
CA PRO A 740 8.35 -38.59 3.57
C PRO A 740 7.84 -37.18 3.91
N PRO A 741 7.19 -37.00 5.07
CA PRO A 741 6.59 -35.73 5.46
C PRO A 741 7.67 -34.65 5.59
N SER A 742 7.36 -33.43 5.17
CA SER A 742 8.29 -32.31 5.34
C SER A 742 8.40 -31.91 6.81
N ALA A 743 9.53 -31.30 7.19
CA ALA A 743 9.68 -30.69 8.51
C ALA A 743 8.59 -29.65 8.80
N THR A 744 8.10 -28.93 7.78
CA THR A 744 6.97 -28.00 7.90
C THR A 744 5.66 -28.73 8.25
N HIS A 745 5.39 -29.87 7.63
CA HIS A 745 4.20 -30.67 7.94
C HIS A 745 4.27 -31.28 9.34
N VAL A 746 5.43 -31.82 9.74
CA VAL A 746 5.67 -32.31 11.12
C VAL A 746 5.57 -31.17 12.14
N ALA A 747 5.94 -29.94 11.77
CA ALA A 747 5.72 -28.75 12.60
C ALA A 747 4.23 -28.41 12.76
N VAL A 748 3.41 -28.47 11.69
CA VAL A 748 1.94 -28.31 11.78
C VAL A 748 1.33 -29.42 12.64
N ALA A 749 1.76 -30.68 12.48
CA ALA A 749 1.33 -31.81 13.33
C ALA A 749 1.72 -31.62 14.81
N SER A 750 2.85 -30.96 15.07
CA SER A 750 3.30 -30.63 16.43
C SER A 750 2.49 -29.49 17.05
N VAL A 751 2.06 -28.52 16.24
CA VAL A 751 1.11 -27.47 16.65
C VAL A 751 -0.29 -28.02 16.90
N ALA A 752 -0.77 -28.97 16.10
CA ALA A 752 -2.02 -29.69 16.36
C ALA A 752 -1.99 -30.41 17.71
N ALA A 753 -0.92 -31.15 17.99
CA ALA A 753 -0.72 -31.82 19.29
C ALA A 753 -0.55 -30.83 20.46
N PHE A 754 0.05 -29.65 20.23
CA PHE A 754 0.08 -28.56 21.22
C PHE A 754 -1.35 -28.07 21.52
N MET A 755 -2.17 -27.81 20.49
CA MET A 755 -3.56 -27.36 20.65
C MET A 755 -4.40 -28.36 21.44
N ASP A 756 -4.24 -29.66 21.15
CA ASP A 756 -4.95 -30.72 21.86
C ASP A 756 -4.57 -30.77 23.35
N ALA A 757 -3.30 -30.53 23.69
CA ALA A 757 -2.83 -30.39 25.08
C ALA A 757 -3.26 -29.07 25.77
N HIS A 758 -3.60 -28.03 25.01
CA HIS A 758 -3.92 -26.68 25.50
C HIS A 758 -5.39 -26.28 25.28
N GLY A 759 -6.30 -27.25 25.18
CA GLY A 759 -7.75 -27.01 25.14
C GLY A 759 -8.22 -26.30 23.86
N GLY A 760 -7.60 -26.65 22.72
CA GLY A 760 -7.86 -26.11 21.39
C GLY A 760 -7.16 -24.78 21.09
N LEU A 761 -6.43 -24.20 22.05
CA LEU A 761 -5.76 -22.92 21.85
C LEU A 761 -4.49 -23.08 20.99
N PRO A 762 -4.33 -22.32 19.89
CA PRO A 762 -3.09 -22.31 19.13
C PRO A 762 -1.95 -21.66 19.93
N PRO A 763 -0.67 -21.91 19.58
CA PRO A 763 0.45 -21.14 20.12
C PRO A 763 0.27 -19.65 19.81
N LEU A 764 0.65 -18.78 20.75
CA LEU A 764 0.54 -17.34 20.56
C LEU A 764 1.60 -16.83 19.56
N SER A 765 1.23 -15.92 18.66
CA SER A 765 2.17 -15.29 17.71
C SER A 765 3.13 -14.31 18.39
N GLY A 766 2.76 -13.81 19.57
CA GLY A 766 3.52 -12.82 20.36
C GLY A 766 3.39 -11.38 19.86
N ALA A 767 2.65 -11.14 18.77
CA ALA A 767 2.48 -9.83 18.17
C ALA A 767 1.25 -9.09 18.72
N VAL A 768 1.42 -7.78 18.97
CA VAL A 768 0.39 -6.86 19.47
C VAL A 768 0.31 -5.68 18.49
N PRO A 769 -0.89 -5.21 18.11
CA PRO A 769 -1.04 -4.03 17.25
C PRO A 769 -0.54 -2.76 17.96
N ASP A 770 -0.38 -1.68 17.19
CA ASP A 770 -0.19 -0.33 17.74
C ASP A 770 -1.47 0.17 18.44
N MET A 771 -1.35 1.12 19.36
CA MET A 771 -2.49 1.64 20.16
C MET A 771 -2.15 2.96 20.86
N HIS A 772 -3.19 3.71 21.25
CA HIS A 772 -3.06 4.88 22.13
C HIS A 772 -2.70 4.42 23.56
N ALA A 773 -1.40 4.41 23.87
CA ALA A 773 -0.88 4.04 25.17
C ALA A 773 0.45 4.75 25.48
N ASP A 774 0.84 4.79 26.76
CA ASP A 774 2.18 5.24 27.12
C ASP A 774 3.25 4.21 26.70
N THR A 775 4.45 4.70 26.36
CA THR A 775 5.53 3.86 25.83
C THR A 775 6.01 2.77 26.80
N ALA A 776 5.94 3.01 28.11
CA ALA A 776 6.37 2.02 29.10
C ALA A 776 5.33 0.89 29.26
N SER A 777 4.04 1.22 29.38
CA SER A 777 2.96 0.22 29.44
C SER A 777 2.82 -0.56 28.14
N PHE A 778 2.95 0.10 26.98
CA PHE A 778 2.93 -0.58 25.68
C PHE A 778 4.10 -1.55 25.51
N VAL A 779 5.33 -1.13 25.86
CA VAL A 779 6.50 -2.03 25.81
C VAL A 779 6.41 -3.15 26.87
N ALA A 780 5.77 -2.91 28.01
CA ALA A 780 5.47 -3.97 28.98
C ALA A 780 4.47 -5.00 28.41
N LEU A 781 3.41 -4.54 27.75
CA LEU A 781 2.42 -5.39 27.08
C LEU A 781 3.06 -6.22 25.95
N GLN A 782 3.89 -5.61 25.11
CA GLN A 782 4.63 -6.34 24.06
C GLN A 782 5.53 -7.44 24.64
N LYS A 783 6.27 -7.15 25.73
CA LYS A 783 7.12 -8.15 26.41
C LYS A 783 6.29 -9.29 27.02
N LEU A 784 5.11 -8.99 27.55
CA LEU A 784 4.18 -9.96 28.12
C LEU A 784 3.71 -10.99 27.06
N TYR A 785 3.31 -10.49 25.89
CA TYR A 785 2.90 -11.33 24.75
C TYR A 785 4.08 -12.11 24.14
N ALA A 786 5.24 -11.49 24.00
CA ALA A 786 6.46 -12.15 23.54
C ALA A 786 6.86 -13.31 24.47
N ALA A 787 6.89 -13.08 25.80
CA ALA A 787 7.23 -14.12 26.78
C ALA A 787 6.23 -15.30 26.75
N ARG A 788 4.93 -15.03 26.57
CA ARG A 788 3.92 -16.08 26.42
C ARG A 788 4.12 -16.89 25.13
N ALA A 789 4.36 -16.21 24.02
CA ALA A 789 4.66 -16.86 22.74
C ALA A 789 5.96 -17.68 22.80
N ASP A 790 6.99 -17.22 23.52
CA ASP A 790 8.24 -17.94 23.69
C ASP A 790 8.04 -19.25 24.47
N ALA A 791 7.20 -19.23 25.50
CA ALA A 791 6.80 -20.42 26.25
C ALA A 791 5.99 -21.41 25.39
N ASP A 792 5.01 -20.91 24.62
CA ASP A 792 4.22 -21.75 23.70
C ASP A 792 5.12 -22.40 22.63
N ARG A 793 6.04 -21.63 22.02
CA ARG A 793 7.00 -22.16 21.03
C ARG A 793 7.97 -23.18 21.63
N ALA A 794 8.40 -23.01 22.88
CA ALA A 794 9.23 -23.99 23.57
C ALA A 794 8.50 -25.33 23.81
N ALA A 795 7.20 -25.29 24.14
CA ALA A 795 6.37 -26.48 24.26
C ALA A 795 6.17 -27.17 22.90
N CYS A 796 5.87 -26.42 21.83
CA CYS A 796 5.83 -26.95 20.47
C CYS A 796 7.16 -27.62 20.06
N LEU A 797 8.32 -27.03 20.43
CA LEU A 797 9.63 -27.57 20.11
C LEU A 797 9.92 -28.90 20.81
N ALA A 798 9.44 -29.09 22.04
CA ALA A 798 9.56 -30.38 22.73
C ALA A 798 8.74 -31.49 22.02
N ILE A 799 7.53 -31.17 21.55
CA ILE A 799 6.69 -32.09 20.76
C ILE A 799 7.34 -32.40 19.41
N PHE A 800 7.81 -31.37 18.70
CA PHE A 800 8.45 -31.51 17.39
C PHE A 800 9.74 -32.33 17.45
N ALA A 801 10.60 -32.08 18.45
CA ALA A 801 11.83 -32.83 18.63
C ALA A 801 11.57 -34.31 18.96
N ALA A 802 10.51 -34.62 19.71
CA ALA A 802 10.10 -36.01 19.96
C ALA A 802 9.63 -36.71 18.68
N LYS A 803 8.73 -36.07 17.91
CA LYS A 803 8.23 -36.59 16.63
C LYS A 803 9.36 -36.81 15.61
N LEU A 804 10.25 -35.84 15.45
CA LEU A 804 11.35 -35.96 14.50
C LEU A 804 12.37 -37.03 14.93
N ALA A 805 12.63 -37.17 16.23
CA ALA A 805 13.49 -38.24 16.74
C ALA A 805 12.88 -39.64 16.55
N GLU A 806 11.55 -39.77 16.62
CA GLU A 806 10.83 -41.01 16.30
C GLU A 806 10.90 -41.34 14.79
N ALA A 807 10.69 -40.34 13.93
CA ALA A 807 10.71 -40.52 12.48
C ALA A 807 12.12 -40.68 11.85
N THR A 808 13.16 -40.08 12.44
CA THR A 808 14.51 -39.97 11.83
C THR A 808 15.64 -40.53 12.69
N GLY A 809 15.42 -40.74 14.00
CA GLY A 809 16.48 -41.05 14.96
C GLY A 809 17.40 -39.87 15.34
N ALA A 810 17.11 -38.65 14.86
CA ALA A 810 17.95 -37.46 15.06
C ALA A 810 17.18 -36.31 15.75
N PRO A 811 17.89 -35.42 16.49
CA PRO A 811 17.33 -34.15 16.96
C PRO A 811 17.17 -33.15 15.79
N PRO A 812 16.25 -32.17 15.89
CA PRO A 812 16.03 -31.19 14.83
C PRO A 812 17.24 -30.31 14.56
N THR A 813 17.50 -30.08 13.28
CA THR A 813 18.48 -29.12 12.78
C THR A 813 18.02 -27.67 12.99
N ALA A 814 18.93 -26.71 12.76
CA ALA A 814 18.65 -25.28 12.94
C ALA A 814 17.52 -24.78 12.01
N ASP A 815 17.50 -25.18 10.73
CA ASP A 815 16.46 -24.77 9.79
C ASP A 815 15.11 -25.45 10.07
N GLU A 816 15.09 -26.68 10.58
CA GLU A 816 13.85 -27.36 11.00
C GLU A 816 13.24 -26.70 12.26
N ALA A 817 14.08 -26.34 13.24
CA ALA A 817 13.65 -25.56 14.40
C ALA A 817 13.17 -24.14 13.99
N ALA A 818 13.80 -23.53 12.97
CA ALA A 818 13.34 -22.25 12.41
C ALA A 818 12.00 -22.38 11.67
N ALA A 819 11.79 -23.47 10.93
CA ALA A 819 10.51 -23.77 10.26
C ALA A 819 9.37 -23.91 11.30
N LEU A 820 9.61 -24.66 12.39
CA LEU A 820 8.65 -24.74 13.50
C LEU A 820 8.37 -23.37 14.12
N ALA A 821 9.40 -22.56 14.38
CA ALA A 821 9.23 -21.23 14.97
C ALA A 821 8.39 -20.31 14.07
N LEU A 822 8.53 -20.43 12.75
CA LEU A 822 7.72 -19.72 11.76
C LEU A 822 6.26 -20.22 11.77
N VAL A 823 6.04 -21.55 11.76
CA VAL A 823 4.70 -22.15 11.83
C VAL A 823 3.96 -21.76 13.11
N CYS A 824 4.63 -21.74 14.26
CA CYS A 824 4.00 -21.31 15.51
C CYS A 824 3.63 -19.82 15.51
N LYS A 825 4.45 -18.96 14.87
CA LYS A 825 4.17 -17.52 14.74
C LYS A 825 3.01 -17.24 13.78
N HIS A 826 2.88 -18.06 12.73
CA HIS A 826 1.94 -17.88 11.62
C HIS A 826 0.86 -18.97 11.55
N VAL A 827 0.51 -19.60 12.68
CA VAL A 827 -0.48 -20.69 12.79
C VAL A 827 -1.87 -20.35 12.21
N ARG A 828 -2.24 -19.06 12.19
CA ARG A 828 -3.48 -18.57 11.56
C ARG A 828 -3.35 -18.36 10.04
N ASP A 829 -2.13 -18.21 9.55
CA ASP A 829 -1.80 -17.87 8.16
C ASP A 829 -1.31 -19.08 7.34
N VAL A 830 -1.16 -20.27 7.95
CA VAL A 830 -0.71 -21.46 7.23
C VAL A 830 -1.75 -21.93 6.21
N LYS A 831 -1.31 -22.29 5.00
CA LYS A 831 -2.17 -22.83 3.94
C LYS A 831 -1.51 -24.01 3.23
N LEU A 832 -2.25 -25.08 3.07
CA LEU A 832 -1.90 -26.20 2.20
C LEU A 832 -2.57 -25.99 0.85
N VAL A 833 -1.80 -25.65 -0.19
CA VAL A 833 -2.30 -25.39 -1.53
C VAL A 833 -2.05 -26.60 -2.42
N ALA A 834 -3.09 -27.06 -3.12
CA ALA A 834 -3.01 -28.10 -4.13
C ALA A 834 -4.03 -27.80 -5.23
N THR A 835 -3.58 -27.76 -6.48
CA THR A 835 -4.42 -27.61 -7.67
C THR A 835 -4.71 -28.99 -8.27
N ARG A 836 -5.77 -29.14 -9.07
CA ARG A 836 -5.94 -30.30 -9.97
C ARG A 836 -4.77 -30.41 -10.94
N SER A 837 -4.45 -31.63 -11.37
CA SER A 837 -3.44 -31.84 -12.41
C SER A 837 -3.92 -31.29 -13.75
N LEU A 838 -2.98 -30.93 -14.62
CA LEU A 838 -3.29 -30.47 -15.97
C LEU A 838 -3.90 -31.61 -16.81
N ALA A 839 -3.56 -32.86 -16.54
CA ALA A 839 -4.21 -34.01 -17.18
C ALA A 839 -5.70 -34.11 -16.83
N ASP A 840 -6.07 -33.85 -15.56
CA ASP A 840 -7.47 -33.83 -15.11
C ASP A 840 -8.26 -32.69 -15.80
N GLU A 841 -7.70 -31.48 -15.89
CA GLU A 841 -8.30 -30.32 -16.58
C GLU A 841 -8.47 -30.58 -18.08
N LEU A 842 -7.44 -31.13 -18.74
CA LEU A 842 -7.45 -31.37 -20.18
C LEU A 842 -8.44 -32.47 -20.57
N ALA A 843 -8.67 -33.46 -19.70
CA ALA A 843 -9.56 -34.60 -19.93
C ALA A 843 -11.02 -34.36 -19.47
N ALA A 844 -11.22 -33.65 -18.36
CA ALA A 844 -12.52 -33.38 -17.75
C ALA A 844 -12.53 -31.95 -17.14
N PRO A 845 -12.63 -30.90 -17.97
CA PRO A 845 -12.59 -29.53 -17.48
C PRO A 845 -13.84 -29.20 -16.64
N ASN A 846 -13.67 -28.46 -15.54
CA ASN A 846 -14.77 -28.00 -14.68
C ASN A 846 -15.56 -26.81 -15.30
N LEU A 847 -15.78 -26.87 -16.61
CA LEU A 847 -16.29 -25.75 -17.41
C LEU A 847 -17.72 -25.36 -17.03
N GLY A 848 -18.52 -26.29 -16.48
CA GLY A 848 -19.85 -25.99 -15.96
C GLY A 848 -19.85 -25.10 -14.72
N GLU A 849 -18.91 -25.29 -13.78
CA GLU A 849 -18.74 -24.42 -12.61
C GLU A 849 -18.12 -23.08 -13.03
N ALA A 850 -17.08 -23.10 -13.89
CA ALA A 850 -16.49 -21.91 -14.47
C ALA A 850 -17.50 -21.03 -15.26
N ALA A 851 -18.47 -21.67 -15.94
CA ALA A 851 -19.50 -20.96 -16.70
C ALA A 851 -20.54 -20.25 -15.81
N THR A 852 -20.56 -20.49 -14.48
CA THR A 852 -21.47 -19.78 -13.58
C THR A 852 -21.25 -18.26 -13.58
N ALA A 853 -20.02 -17.82 -13.87
CA ALA A 853 -19.67 -16.40 -14.07
C ALA A 853 -20.50 -15.72 -15.18
N LEU A 854 -21.04 -16.47 -16.15
CA LEU A 854 -21.91 -15.94 -17.22
C LEU A 854 -23.29 -15.50 -16.70
N PHE A 855 -23.64 -15.82 -15.45
CA PHE A 855 -24.88 -15.39 -14.79
C PHE A 855 -24.69 -14.25 -13.77
N GLU A 856 -23.47 -13.73 -13.58
CA GLU A 856 -23.20 -12.61 -12.65
C GLU A 856 -23.69 -11.25 -13.17
N THR A 857 -23.80 -11.11 -14.50
CA THR A 857 -24.31 -9.94 -15.21
C THR A 857 -25.34 -10.36 -16.26
N ASP A 858 -26.26 -9.48 -16.61
CA ASP A 858 -27.20 -9.66 -17.73
C ASP A 858 -26.77 -8.93 -19.01
N ASP A 859 -25.68 -8.15 -18.99
CA ASP A 859 -25.19 -7.51 -20.22
C ASP A 859 -24.53 -8.51 -21.17
N ALA A 860 -25.09 -8.66 -22.37
CA ALA A 860 -24.65 -9.64 -23.36
C ALA A 860 -23.22 -9.37 -23.91
N ARG A 861 -22.70 -8.14 -23.81
CA ARG A 861 -21.32 -7.81 -24.19
C ARG A 861 -20.34 -8.22 -23.10
N GLU A 862 -20.71 -8.00 -21.84
CA GLU A 862 -19.91 -8.46 -20.69
C GLU A 862 -19.82 -9.99 -20.69
N LYS A 863 -20.96 -10.70 -20.83
CA LYS A 863 -20.97 -12.18 -21.00
C LYS A 863 -20.06 -12.64 -22.15
N ALA A 864 -20.14 -11.98 -23.32
CA ALA A 864 -19.30 -12.31 -24.48
C ALA A 864 -17.81 -11.90 -24.33
N GLN A 865 -17.44 -11.16 -23.29
CA GLN A 865 -16.05 -10.83 -22.97
C GLN A 865 -15.54 -11.48 -21.68
N ALA A 866 -16.37 -12.31 -21.03
CA ALA A 866 -16.02 -13.06 -19.84
C ALA A 866 -14.84 -14.02 -20.14
N PRO A 867 -13.81 -14.09 -19.28
CA PRO A 867 -12.62 -14.91 -19.51
C PRO A 867 -12.90 -16.40 -19.78
N VAL A 868 -13.97 -16.98 -19.22
CA VAL A 868 -14.37 -18.38 -19.48
C VAL A 868 -14.75 -18.66 -20.95
N VAL A 869 -15.32 -17.69 -21.66
CA VAL A 869 -15.61 -17.79 -23.11
C VAL A 869 -14.31 -17.91 -23.90
N TRP A 870 -13.32 -17.11 -23.52
CA TRP A 870 -12.00 -17.10 -24.17
C TRP A 870 -11.14 -18.33 -23.79
N TYR A 871 -11.31 -18.89 -22.59
CA TYR A 871 -10.76 -20.19 -22.25
C TYR A 871 -11.31 -21.27 -23.19
N ALA A 872 -12.64 -21.38 -23.34
CA ALA A 872 -13.26 -22.33 -24.26
C ALA A 872 -12.80 -22.13 -25.71
N ALA A 873 -12.67 -20.88 -26.16
CA ALA A 873 -12.19 -20.55 -27.51
C ALA A 873 -10.71 -20.94 -27.74
N LEU A 874 -9.84 -20.82 -26.71
CA LEU A 874 -8.46 -21.31 -26.77
C LEU A 874 -8.38 -22.84 -26.77
N ARG A 875 -9.22 -23.52 -25.97
CA ARG A 875 -9.33 -24.99 -26.02
C ARG A 875 -9.80 -25.48 -27.39
N ALA A 876 -10.71 -24.77 -28.05
CA ALA A 876 -11.10 -25.05 -29.44
C ALA A 876 -9.92 -24.88 -30.43
N ALA A 877 -9.06 -23.88 -30.24
CA ALA A 877 -7.83 -23.72 -31.03
C ALA A 877 -6.85 -24.90 -30.84
N ASP A 878 -6.74 -25.44 -29.62
CA ASP A 878 -5.92 -26.62 -29.34
C ASP A 878 -6.47 -27.88 -30.05
N ARG A 879 -7.79 -28.08 -30.03
CA ARG A 879 -8.43 -29.19 -30.76
C ARG A 879 -8.24 -29.08 -32.27
N PHE A 880 -8.35 -27.87 -32.82
CA PHE A 880 -8.02 -27.57 -34.22
C PHE A 880 -6.57 -27.94 -34.52
N PHE A 881 -5.61 -27.50 -33.69
CA PHE A 881 -4.18 -27.79 -33.88
C PHE A 881 -3.90 -29.28 -33.89
N VAL A 882 -4.39 -30.03 -32.89
CA VAL A 882 -4.23 -31.48 -32.80
C VAL A 882 -4.83 -32.22 -34.00
N LYS A 883 -5.91 -31.70 -34.60
CA LYS A 883 -6.58 -32.28 -35.78
C LYS A 883 -5.93 -31.90 -37.12
N ARG A 884 -5.17 -30.80 -37.20
CA ARG A 884 -4.68 -30.23 -38.48
C ARG A 884 -3.16 -30.03 -38.58
N GLY A 885 -2.42 -30.09 -37.48
CA GLY A 885 -0.96 -29.88 -37.43
C GLY A 885 -0.53 -28.41 -37.65
N ALA A 886 -1.44 -27.46 -37.52
CA ALA A 886 -1.19 -26.03 -37.65
C ALA A 886 -2.19 -25.24 -36.80
N TRP A 887 -1.82 -24.02 -36.39
CA TRP A 887 -2.72 -23.14 -35.62
C TRP A 887 -3.76 -22.46 -36.54
N PRO A 888 -4.97 -22.11 -36.03
CA PRO A 888 -5.97 -21.40 -36.82
C PRO A 888 -5.44 -20.06 -37.33
N GLY A 889 -5.52 -19.84 -38.65
CA GLY A 889 -5.08 -18.59 -39.26
C GLY A 889 -3.57 -18.36 -39.29
N ALA A 890 -2.77 -19.43 -39.24
CA ALA A 890 -1.34 -19.37 -39.54
C ALA A 890 -1.04 -18.84 -40.96
N ASP A 891 0.21 -18.43 -41.23
CA ASP A 891 0.60 -17.79 -42.49
C ASP A 891 0.15 -18.57 -43.74
N GLY A 892 -0.68 -17.90 -44.57
CA GLY A 892 -1.23 -18.46 -45.80
C GLY A 892 -2.53 -19.28 -45.67
N ALA A 893 -3.10 -19.39 -44.46
CA ALA A 893 -4.37 -20.09 -44.23
C ALA A 893 -5.60 -19.30 -44.75
N ASP A 894 -6.69 -20.02 -45.01
CA ASP A 894 -8.01 -19.42 -45.25
C ASP A 894 -8.67 -19.10 -43.90
N LEU A 895 -8.57 -17.84 -43.49
CA LEU A 895 -9.15 -17.33 -42.24
C LEU A 895 -10.65 -17.58 -42.09
N ALA A 896 -11.41 -17.69 -43.20
CA ALA A 896 -12.85 -17.96 -43.14
C ALA A 896 -13.13 -19.44 -42.92
N ALA A 897 -12.40 -20.33 -43.62
CA ALA A 897 -12.50 -21.77 -43.43
C ALA A 897 -11.99 -22.21 -42.04
N ASP A 898 -10.94 -21.57 -41.53
CA ASP A 898 -10.40 -21.82 -40.20
C ASP A 898 -11.31 -21.31 -39.09
N ALA A 899 -11.86 -20.10 -39.22
CA ALA A 899 -12.84 -19.58 -38.28
C ALA A 899 -14.11 -20.45 -38.21
N ALA A 900 -14.57 -21.00 -39.33
CA ALA A 900 -15.68 -21.95 -39.34
C ALA A 900 -15.33 -23.23 -38.56
N ALA A 901 -14.16 -23.81 -38.82
CA ALA A 901 -13.69 -25.01 -38.12
C ALA A 901 -13.46 -24.79 -36.61
N VAL A 902 -12.91 -23.64 -36.20
CA VAL A 902 -12.79 -23.29 -34.77
C VAL A 902 -14.17 -23.13 -34.13
N ALA A 903 -15.17 -22.58 -34.83
CA ALA A 903 -16.53 -22.51 -34.31
C ALA A 903 -17.16 -23.90 -34.11
N ASP A 904 -16.86 -24.86 -34.99
CA ASP A 904 -17.32 -26.24 -34.86
C ASP A 904 -16.63 -26.95 -33.68
N GLU A 905 -15.30 -26.82 -33.52
CA GLU A 905 -14.56 -27.34 -32.37
C GLU A 905 -15.01 -26.73 -31.03
N LEU A 906 -15.38 -25.45 -31.03
CA LEU A 906 -15.86 -24.70 -29.86
C LEU A 906 -17.26 -25.17 -29.42
N ARG A 907 -18.20 -25.32 -30.37
CA ARG A 907 -19.52 -25.90 -30.08
C ARG A 907 -19.40 -27.34 -29.59
N ALA A 908 -18.52 -28.13 -30.20
CA ALA A 908 -18.26 -29.50 -29.75
C ALA A 908 -17.70 -29.52 -28.31
N PHE A 909 -16.73 -28.66 -27.99
CA PHE A 909 -16.11 -28.60 -26.66
C PHE A 909 -17.11 -28.30 -25.53
N VAL A 910 -17.97 -27.28 -25.67
CA VAL A 910 -18.99 -26.97 -24.63
C VAL A 910 -20.12 -27.99 -24.56
N THR A 911 -20.37 -28.73 -25.64
CA THR A 911 -21.34 -29.84 -25.65
C THR A 911 -20.77 -31.08 -24.94
N GLU A 912 -19.48 -31.39 -25.18
CA GLU A 912 -18.79 -32.50 -24.52
C GLU A 912 -18.56 -32.24 -23.03
N ALA A 913 -18.44 -30.98 -22.61
CA ALA A 913 -18.34 -30.54 -21.22
C ALA A 913 -19.72 -30.26 -20.54
N ASP A 914 -20.82 -30.76 -21.12
CA ASP A 914 -22.20 -30.71 -20.57
C ASP A 914 -22.66 -29.33 -20.07
N CYS A 915 -22.21 -28.25 -20.72
CA CYS A 915 -22.45 -26.87 -20.30
C CYS A 915 -22.98 -25.96 -21.42
N ALA A 916 -23.32 -26.51 -22.58
CA ALA A 916 -23.77 -25.76 -23.77
C ALA A 916 -24.91 -24.75 -23.47
N ASP A 917 -25.86 -25.10 -22.58
CA ASP A 917 -26.96 -24.22 -22.17
C ASP A 917 -26.50 -22.93 -21.48
N ALA A 918 -25.38 -22.97 -20.73
CA ALA A 918 -24.81 -21.78 -20.09
C ALA A 918 -24.09 -20.85 -21.09
N PHE A 919 -23.76 -21.38 -22.27
CA PHE A 919 -23.11 -20.67 -23.36
C PHE A 919 -24.08 -20.24 -24.49
N ASP A 920 -25.36 -20.61 -24.43
CA ASP A 920 -26.37 -20.21 -25.41
C ASP A 920 -26.56 -18.69 -25.42
N GLY A 921 -26.76 -18.13 -26.61
CA GLY A 921 -26.75 -16.67 -26.87
C GLY A 921 -25.39 -15.98 -26.67
N VAL A 922 -24.45 -16.56 -25.91
CA VAL A 922 -23.12 -16.00 -25.64
C VAL A 922 -22.12 -16.38 -26.74
N LEU A 923 -22.09 -17.66 -27.16
CA LEU A 923 -21.15 -18.15 -28.19
C LEU A 923 -21.51 -17.69 -29.60
N SER A 924 -21.00 -16.52 -29.99
CA SER A 924 -21.04 -16.04 -31.37
C SER A 924 -19.84 -16.52 -32.21
N GLU A 925 -20.01 -16.56 -33.54
CA GLU A 925 -18.91 -16.80 -34.50
C GLU A 925 -17.76 -15.77 -34.41
N ALA A 926 -17.97 -14.63 -33.75
CA ALA A 926 -16.95 -13.59 -33.63
C ALA A 926 -15.73 -14.11 -32.84
N HIS A 927 -15.93 -14.93 -31.80
CA HIS A 927 -14.83 -15.51 -31.02
C HIS A 927 -13.94 -16.41 -31.88
N ALA A 928 -14.54 -17.28 -32.70
CA ALA A 928 -13.81 -18.17 -33.59
C ALA A 928 -13.09 -17.41 -34.72
N LYS A 929 -13.73 -16.35 -35.26
CA LYS A 929 -13.10 -15.42 -36.22
C LYS A 929 -11.94 -14.67 -35.61
N GLU A 930 -12.03 -14.26 -34.34
CA GLU A 930 -10.95 -13.56 -33.64
C GLU A 930 -9.78 -14.50 -33.29
N ILE A 931 -10.06 -15.74 -32.86
CA ILE A 931 -9.04 -16.79 -32.65
C ILE A 931 -8.27 -17.10 -33.95
N ALA A 932 -8.94 -17.13 -35.10
CA ALA A 932 -8.27 -17.26 -36.40
C ALA A 932 -7.53 -15.95 -36.79
N ARG A 933 -8.11 -14.77 -36.55
CA ARG A 933 -7.47 -13.47 -36.82
C ARG A 933 -6.21 -13.25 -35.99
N PHE A 934 -6.09 -13.89 -34.83
CA PHE A 934 -4.89 -13.86 -34.00
C PHE A 934 -3.73 -14.68 -34.58
N GLY A 935 -3.97 -15.71 -35.41
CA GLY A 935 -2.92 -16.48 -36.09
C GLY A 935 -1.85 -17.09 -35.16
N ALA A 936 -2.20 -17.37 -33.90
CA ALA A 936 -1.28 -17.70 -32.80
C ALA A 936 -0.14 -16.68 -32.53
N ALA A 937 -0.29 -15.43 -32.96
CA ALA A 937 0.73 -14.39 -32.82
C ALA A 937 1.00 -14.02 -31.36
N GLU A 938 2.29 -13.97 -30.99
CA GLU A 938 2.73 -13.63 -29.64
C GLU A 938 3.06 -12.13 -29.53
N LEU A 939 2.07 -11.33 -29.12
CA LEU A 939 2.20 -9.88 -28.98
C LEU A 939 2.97 -9.52 -27.69
N HIS A 940 4.07 -8.77 -27.83
CA HIS A 940 4.97 -8.43 -26.72
C HIS A 940 4.25 -7.85 -25.48
N ALA A 941 3.27 -6.97 -25.68
CA ALA A 941 2.52 -6.37 -24.57
C ALA A 941 1.71 -7.40 -23.75
N ILE A 942 1.18 -8.44 -24.41
CA ILE A 942 0.43 -9.53 -23.76
C ILE A 942 1.40 -10.52 -23.12
N ALA A 943 2.50 -10.84 -23.80
CA ALA A 943 3.61 -11.60 -23.26
C ALA A 943 4.21 -10.97 -21.99
N ALA A 944 4.30 -9.64 -21.92
CA ALA A 944 4.76 -8.91 -20.74
C ALA A 944 3.76 -8.96 -19.57
N VAL A 945 2.45 -8.89 -19.83
CA VAL A 945 1.40 -9.08 -18.80
C VAL A 945 1.44 -10.52 -18.25
N VAL A 946 1.45 -11.51 -19.15
CA VAL A 946 1.58 -12.94 -18.81
C VAL A 946 2.88 -13.19 -18.03
N GLY A 947 3.99 -12.60 -18.47
CA GLY A 947 5.29 -12.70 -17.82
C GLY A 947 5.34 -12.05 -16.45
N GLY A 948 4.67 -10.91 -16.27
CA GLY A 948 4.45 -10.27 -14.97
C GLY A 948 3.76 -11.21 -13.98
N VAL A 949 2.55 -11.66 -14.33
CA VAL A 949 1.75 -12.56 -13.47
C VAL A 949 2.50 -13.86 -13.18
N ALA A 950 2.97 -14.57 -14.21
CA ALA A 950 3.65 -15.85 -14.06
C ALA A 950 4.93 -15.76 -13.20
N SER A 951 5.68 -14.65 -13.30
CA SER A 951 6.86 -14.44 -12.47
C SER A 951 6.54 -14.21 -11.00
N GLN A 952 5.45 -13.50 -10.70
CA GLN A 952 5.01 -13.30 -9.32
C GLN A 952 4.52 -14.62 -8.71
N GLU A 953 3.73 -15.41 -9.44
CA GLU A 953 3.31 -16.74 -8.98
C GLU A 953 4.49 -17.69 -8.79
N ALA A 954 5.50 -17.63 -9.67
CA ALA A 954 6.76 -18.34 -9.50
C ALA A 954 7.48 -17.92 -8.21
N VAL A 955 7.57 -16.62 -7.88
CA VAL A 955 8.16 -16.17 -6.60
C VAL A 955 7.39 -16.71 -5.40
N LYS A 956 6.05 -16.68 -5.42
CA LYS A 956 5.22 -17.23 -4.32
C LYS A 956 5.50 -18.72 -4.08
N VAL A 957 5.55 -19.51 -5.16
CA VAL A 957 5.84 -20.95 -5.14
C VAL A 957 7.24 -21.22 -4.60
N LEU A 958 8.26 -20.51 -5.09
CA LEU A 958 9.66 -20.71 -4.70
C LEU A 958 9.93 -20.24 -3.25
N ALA A 959 9.36 -19.10 -2.85
CA ALA A 959 9.52 -18.55 -1.50
C ALA A 959 8.63 -19.23 -0.45
N LYS A 960 7.57 -19.94 -0.86
CA LYS A 960 6.51 -20.50 -0.01
C LYS A 960 5.81 -19.44 0.86
N GLN A 961 5.62 -18.25 0.28
CA GLN A 961 4.96 -17.09 0.89
C GLN A 961 3.88 -16.54 -0.04
N TYR A 962 2.88 -15.87 0.55
CA TYR A 962 1.62 -15.45 -0.07
C TYR A 962 0.77 -16.62 -0.60
N THR A 963 -0.51 -16.37 -0.87
CA THR A 963 -1.37 -17.34 -1.55
C THR A 963 -1.18 -17.20 -3.07
N PRO A 964 -0.81 -18.28 -3.81
CA PRO A 964 -0.74 -18.24 -5.27
C PRO A 964 -2.13 -18.28 -5.92
N ILE A 965 -2.19 -18.08 -7.24
CA ILE A 965 -3.42 -18.32 -8.01
C ILE A 965 -3.90 -19.76 -7.85
N ASP A 966 -5.22 -19.94 -7.81
CA ASP A 966 -5.83 -21.25 -7.83
C ASP A 966 -6.11 -21.64 -9.30
N HIS A 967 -5.54 -22.74 -9.78
CA HIS A 967 -5.67 -23.21 -11.17
C HIS A 967 -5.24 -22.17 -12.24
N THR A 968 -6.19 -21.64 -13.03
CA THR A 968 -5.95 -20.97 -14.32
C THR A 968 -6.32 -19.49 -14.27
N TYR A 969 -5.33 -18.60 -14.39
CA TYR A 969 -5.55 -17.18 -14.66
C TYR A 969 -5.65 -16.92 -16.17
N LEU A 970 -6.70 -16.22 -16.60
CA LEU A 970 -6.87 -15.77 -17.99
C LEU A 970 -7.08 -14.25 -18.06
N PHE A 971 -6.30 -13.60 -18.91
CA PHE A 971 -6.39 -12.18 -19.26
C PHE A 971 -6.98 -12.02 -20.68
N ASN A 972 -8.05 -11.23 -20.79
CA ASN A 972 -8.66 -10.81 -22.03
C ASN A 972 -8.26 -9.36 -22.36
N GLY A 973 -7.21 -9.19 -23.15
CA GLY A 973 -6.73 -7.89 -23.62
C GLY A 973 -7.65 -7.16 -24.62
N ILE A 974 -8.76 -7.77 -25.07
CA ILE A 974 -9.78 -7.09 -25.89
C ILE A 974 -10.63 -6.17 -25.02
N ALA A 975 -11.00 -6.65 -23.82
CA ALA A 975 -11.81 -5.91 -22.84
C ALA A 975 -10.99 -5.35 -21.66
N ALA A 976 -9.69 -5.66 -21.59
CA ALA A 976 -8.81 -5.41 -20.45
C ALA A 976 -9.30 -6.06 -19.13
N THR A 977 -10.04 -7.17 -19.23
CA THR A 977 -10.55 -7.95 -18.09
C THR A 977 -9.67 -9.17 -17.79
N ALA A 978 -9.76 -9.69 -16.57
CA ALA A 978 -9.10 -10.93 -16.17
C ALA A 978 -9.94 -11.67 -15.12
N ALA A 979 -9.77 -12.98 -15.05
CA ALA A 979 -10.31 -13.82 -13.98
C ALA A 979 -9.36 -14.97 -13.65
N ILE A 980 -9.51 -15.50 -12.43
CA ILE A 980 -9.04 -16.83 -12.07
C ILE A 980 -10.21 -17.79 -12.31
N ILE A 981 -9.94 -18.95 -12.88
CA ILE A 981 -10.92 -19.94 -13.32
C ILE A 981 -10.51 -21.32 -12.79
N ASP A 982 -11.40 -21.99 -12.05
CA ASP A 982 -11.29 -23.41 -11.71
C ASP A 982 -11.80 -24.23 -12.92
N VAL A 983 -10.89 -24.95 -13.58
CA VAL A 983 -11.10 -25.73 -14.81
C VAL A 983 -10.33 -27.03 -14.77
#